data_AF-A0AA42Z4S3-F1
#
_entry.id   AF-A0AA42Z4S3-F1
#
_cell.length_a   1.000
_cell.length_b   1.000
_cell.length_c   1.000
_cell.angle_alpha   90.00
_cell.angle_beta   90.00
_cell.angle_gamma   90.00
#
_symmetry.space_group_name_H-M   'P 1'
#
loop_
_entity.id
_entity.type
_entity.pdbx_description
1 polymer ?
#
loop_
_entity_poly.entity_id
_entity_poly.type
_entity_poly.pdbx_seq_one_letter_code
_entity_poly.pdbx_strand_id
1 'polypeptide(L)'
;MIRRHACRAVIGFVGFLCLALSIPGALAQISFSSSGLSGATVNNPTSIEFGPDGRLYVSQQNGLIHAYTISRVGPSSYQVTATETIADIQSTLNHNDDGGGSTLTNRQVTGLMTAGTPTNPVLYVTSSDPRIGAGGGGNDSNLDTNSGVLSRLTWNGTSWDRVHLVRGLPRSEENHATNGIDLDSSTGILYLAMGGHNNMGAPSNNFAQTPEYALSAAILSIDLNVIEALPTLVDGEGQSYKYDLPTLDDPLRPGDPEPEDPFGGSDGRNQAIIVPGGPVQVYAPGFRNPYDVVLTQAGKLYTVDNGPNGGWGGIPVGEGTSTCTNQTNETGSSTYGDGLHYVSGPGYYGGHPHPTRANPEDSGLYIYENIEGTWTLVEQYDWQLDFPVPPVPLGTGNSIQCDYQQPGVDDNSLAVIGASTNGITEYTATNFSGVMQGDLLSASFNGNIYRFQLNAMGDDLLVPETALFTGFGGQPLDVTAQGDGDPFPGTVWAAVYGADSVVVFEPVDFNNCSGDYDDSLDEDFDGFDNADEIDNGTDPCSGGSKPNDNDGDSESDLNDPDDDNDGILDVDDPFAIDADNGTTTALPVHYPFFNADPGSGFFGLGFTGLMINGATDYLDQYDELVLAAGGAAGLFTVEAATSGDAIGSSNDQDNGFQLGIDVDTNSSTFSIQTRLLSPYFQVGGSPSVPINSQSFGLFVGTGDQDNYVKVVFDAQSGAGGLAVTSEIGGVDATSTFDVGVVGDVLNSIFIDLYFTVDPTALTVQPTVSVDAGPLIDLGPPLAIPASWLNPLDDQGLAIGLISTSVGSGVPFGATWDFFEVTAGPAGIECVVDVDCNDANVCTVDQCNGGFCETSADSSLVSCDADGNSCTVDSCDGLGQCVTDGPLACPPFQTCMVGACVPIPADDDNDGIDDAGDPCLGDPRNLCFGSVAIDGTTSQAIRINSSVGAGGSGTQVDCNGDTWIADFGFNTGNASSCNLANGCPIANLDSIFGPGCDGDTATEAILQSERWDDAAAPELLYDFDATDGNYVVNLLFSNSWTGSTQVGERLFDILIEGQLIFDDFDQVASAGGSGAAVVRSAIVDVTDGDGLQIEFQHVVQNPAIKGIEILTCSVAVPGDATTLTLAGQPGGTALSWTAAPGAFQHDIVRGDLTLLRNGGGDFGSATTDCLGDSVPGTSALELAAPASGNGFWYLIRGTNCAGDGTYDGSSPGQQGSRDAGIDLAIASCP
;
A
#
# COMPACT_ATOMS: atom_id res chain seq x y z
N MET A 1 -18.94 -27.40 -23.62
CA MET A 1 -19.25 -28.14 -24.87
C MET A 1 -17.97 -28.74 -25.47
N ILE A 2 -17.64 -29.99 -25.16
CA ILE A 2 -16.36 -30.64 -25.52
C ILE A 2 -16.21 -30.81 -27.05
N ARG A 3 -15.21 -30.16 -27.66
CA ARG A 3 -14.72 -30.49 -29.00
C ARG A 3 -13.27 -30.94 -28.98
N ARG A 4 -13.12 -32.26 -28.83
CA ARG A 4 -11.96 -33.06 -29.25
C ARG A 4 -11.58 -32.77 -30.71
N HIS A 5 -10.32 -32.41 -30.97
CA HIS A 5 -9.61 -32.64 -32.24
C HIS A 5 -8.27 -33.31 -31.91
N ALA A 6 -8.20 -34.64 -31.83
CA ALA A 6 -7.89 -35.55 -32.94
C ALA A 6 -6.46 -35.41 -33.51
N CYS A 7 -5.46 -35.90 -32.76
CA CYS A 7 -4.14 -36.22 -33.29
C CYS A 7 -4.22 -37.49 -34.18
N ARG A 8 -3.91 -37.35 -35.48
CA ARG A 8 -3.89 -38.47 -36.44
C ARG A 8 -2.50 -39.08 -36.52
N ALA A 9 -2.37 -40.28 -35.97
CA ALA A 9 -1.23 -41.18 -36.14
C ALA A 9 -0.99 -41.58 -37.61
N VAL A 10 0.25 -41.47 -38.07
CA VAL A 10 0.76 -42.17 -39.26
C VAL A 10 1.53 -43.40 -38.78
N ILE A 11 0.87 -44.56 -38.80
CA ILE A 11 1.51 -45.86 -38.58
C ILE A 11 2.08 -46.38 -39.90
N GLY A 12 3.41 -46.43 -39.99
CA GLY A 12 4.18 -47.13 -41.02
C GLY A 12 4.82 -48.39 -40.45
N PHE A 13 4.22 -49.53 -40.74
CA PHE A 13 4.62 -50.89 -40.31
C PHE A 13 5.97 -51.33 -40.92
N VAL A 14 7.00 -51.62 -40.11
CA VAL A 14 8.02 -52.65 -40.39
C VAL A 14 8.47 -53.28 -39.07
N GLY A 15 8.17 -54.57 -38.92
CA GLY A 15 8.45 -55.34 -37.71
C GLY A 15 9.95 -55.61 -37.48
N PHE A 16 10.31 -55.72 -36.19
CA PHE A 16 11.62 -56.17 -35.78
C PHE A 16 11.56 -57.42 -34.91
N LEU A 17 12.44 -58.33 -35.30
CA LEU A 17 12.76 -59.63 -34.73
C LEU A 17 13.36 -59.45 -33.32
N CYS A 18 12.87 -60.21 -32.35
CA CYS A 18 13.45 -60.33 -31.01
C CYS A 18 14.96 -60.64 -31.06
N LEU A 19 15.77 -59.80 -30.43
CA LEU A 19 17.02 -60.22 -29.82
C LEU A 19 17.06 -59.63 -28.41
N ALA A 20 16.97 -60.52 -27.41
CA ALA A 20 17.04 -60.17 -26.01
C ALA A 20 18.42 -59.57 -25.69
N LEU A 21 18.45 -58.26 -25.43
CA LEU A 21 19.42 -57.64 -24.54
C LEU A 21 18.67 -57.27 -23.27
N SER A 22 19.01 -57.97 -22.20
CA SER A 22 18.63 -57.65 -20.83
C SER A 22 19.21 -56.28 -20.45
N ILE A 23 18.34 -55.28 -20.28
CA ILE A 23 18.63 -54.07 -19.51
C ILE A 23 17.82 -54.20 -18.22
N PRO A 24 18.45 -54.43 -17.05
CA PRO A 24 17.85 -54.13 -15.78
C PRO A 24 18.22 -52.70 -15.39
N GLY A 25 17.21 -51.87 -15.24
CA GLY A 25 17.30 -50.54 -14.69
C GLY A 25 15.88 -50.04 -14.61
N ALA A 26 15.20 -50.34 -13.50
CA ALA A 26 14.05 -49.54 -13.12
C ALA A 26 14.55 -48.08 -13.11
N LEU A 27 13.79 -47.16 -13.72
CA LEU A 27 14.02 -45.74 -13.49
C LEU A 27 14.03 -45.56 -11.96
N ALA A 28 15.04 -44.89 -11.43
CA ALA A 28 15.06 -44.61 -10.01
C ALA A 28 13.86 -43.71 -9.72
N GLN A 29 12.96 -44.16 -8.86
CA GLN A 29 11.85 -43.37 -8.36
C GLN A 29 12.42 -42.15 -7.65
N ILE A 30 11.94 -40.97 -8.01
CA ILE A 30 12.30 -39.70 -7.36
C ILE A 30 11.22 -39.47 -6.30
N SER A 31 11.63 -39.21 -5.07
CA SER A 31 10.71 -39.12 -3.96
C SER A 31 11.31 -38.24 -2.88
N PHE A 32 10.51 -37.31 -2.37
CA PHE A 32 10.87 -36.47 -1.24
C PHE A 32 9.79 -36.56 -0.17
N SER A 33 10.19 -36.32 1.07
CA SER A 33 9.28 -36.04 2.18
C SER A 33 9.32 -34.54 2.48
N SER A 34 8.19 -33.95 2.87
CA SER A 34 8.10 -32.52 3.23
C SER A 34 8.01 -32.30 4.75
N SER A 35 8.54 -31.17 5.24
CA SER A 35 8.37 -30.72 6.63
C SER A 35 8.68 -29.22 6.78
N GLY A 36 8.02 -28.53 7.72
CA GLY A 36 8.38 -27.16 8.10
C GLY A 36 9.65 -27.09 8.97
N LEU A 37 10.40 -25.99 8.88
CA LEU A 37 11.55 -25.73 9.75
C LEU A 37 11.12 -25.26 11.14
N SER A 38 11.13 -26.17 12.12
CA SER A 38 10.68 -25.87 13.48
C SER A 38 11.57 -24.83 14.18
N GLY A 39 10.94 -23.77 14.71
CA GLY A 39 11.61 -22.71 15.47
C GLY A 39 12.25 -21.62 14.61
N ALA A 40 12.04 -21.64 13.29
CA ALA A 40 12.29 -20.48 12.45
C ALA A 40 11.33 -19.34 12.83
N THR A 41 11.83 -18.11 12.77
CA THR A 41 11.05 -16.89 13.00
C THR A 41 11.42 -15.96 11.84
N VAL A 42 10.73 -16.14 10.71
CA VAL A 42 10.88 -15.30 9.52
C VAL A 42 9.59 -14.53 9.32
N ASN A 43 9.68 -13.40 8.62
CA ASN A 43 8.53 -12.64 8.16
C ASN A 43 8.80 -12.21 6.70
N ASN A 44 7.87 -12.54 5.81
CA ASN A 44 7.97 -12.34 4.36
C ASN A 44 9.38 -12.65 3.83
N PRO A 45 9.83 -13.91 3.93
CA PRO A 45 11.17 -14.30 3.49
C PRO A 45 11.28 -14.17 1.96
N THR A 46 12.41 -13.65 1.48
CA THR A 46 12.61 -13.29 0.06
C THR A 46 13.73 -14.05 -0.65
N SER A 47 14.75 -14.49 0.09
CA SER A 47 15.83 -15.29 -0.46
C SER A 47 16.46 -16.21 0.59
N ILE A 48 17.00 -17.34 0.16
CA ILE A 48 17.45 -18.44 1.02
C ILE A 48 18.70 -19.15 0.48
N GLU A 49 19.75 -19.30 1.29
CA GLU A 49 20.92 -20.09 0.90
C GLU A 49 21.74 -20.60 2.10
N PHE A 50 22.37 -21.77 1.97
CA PHE A 50 23.32 -22.28 2.95
C PHE A 50 24.73 -21.71 2.76
N GLY A 51 25.28 -21.13 3.82
CA GLY A 51 26.65 -20.65 3.82
C GLY A 51 27.70 -21.75 4.09
N PRO A 52 28.98 -21.46 3.83
CA PRO A 52 30.07 -22.43 4.00
C PRO A 52 30.34 -22.80 5.47
N ASP A 53 29.76 -22.09 6.42
CA ASP A 53 29.82 -22.42 7.85
C ASP A 53 28.71 -23.40 8.29
N GLY A 54 27.86 -23.82 7.34
CA GLY A 54 26.80 -24.79 7.52
C GLY A 54 25.52 -24.22 8.11
N ARG A 55 25.39 -22.89 8.17
CA ARG A 55 24.14 -22.21 8.56
C ARG A 55 23.28 -21.90 7.35
N LEU A 56 21.98 -21.86 7.55
CA LEU A 56 21.01 -21.38 6.58
C LEU A 56 20.82 -19.88 6.76
N TYR A 57 21.01 -19.10 5.70
CA TYR A 57 20.75 -17.68 5.68
C TYR A 57 19.44 -17.42 4.97
N VAL A 58 18.53 -16.66 5.60
CA VAL A 58 17.23 -16.30 5.04
C VAL A 58 17.08 -14.79 5.14
N SER A 59 16.93 -14.10 4.01
CA SER A 59 16.60 -12.67 3.99
C SER A 59 15.10 -12.47 4.08
N GLN A 60 14.71 -11.34 4.66
CA GLN A 60 13.34 -10.86 4.70
C GLN A 60 13.19 -9.63 3.81
N GLN A 61 11.96 -9.36 3.36
CA GLN A 61 11.65 -8.23 2.51
C GLN A 61 12.14 -6.89 3.09
N ASN A 62 12.09 -6.70 4.42
CA ASN A 62 12.50 -5.45 5.07
C ASN A 62 14.03 -5.27 5.26
N GLY A 63 14.83 -6.23 4.80
CA GLY A 63 16.30 -6.15 4.81
C GLY A 63 16.99 -6.78 6.02
N LEU A 64 16.23 -7.45 6.90
CA LEU A 64 16.79 -8.33 7.92
C LEU A 64 17.24 -9.66 7.31
N ILE A 65 18.34 -10.20 7.83
CA ILE A 65 18.82 -11.53 7.48
C ILE A 65 18.95 -12.37 8.75
N HIS A 66 18.36 -13.56 8.72
CA HIS A 66 18.52 -14.56 9.78
C HIS A 66 19.52 -15.62 9.37
N ALA A 67 20.51 -15.89 10.23
CA ALA A 67 21.43 -17.01 10.10
C ALA A 67 21.08 -18.10 11.11
N TYR A 68 20.46 -19.17 10.62
CA TYR A 68 19.99 -20.30 11.43
C TYR A 68 21.03 -21.40 11.56
N THR A 69 21.28 -21.81 12.79
CA THR A 69 21.98 -23.08 13.08
C THR A 69 20.96 -24.20 13.21
N ILE A 70 20.98 -25.13 12.27
CA ILE A 70 19.95 -26.17 12.14
C ILE A 70 20.47 -27.52 12.63
N SER A 71 19.60 -28.28 13.29
CA SER A 71 19.81 -29.69 13.62
C SER A 71 18.70 -30.54 13.02
N ARG A 72 19.06 -31.63 12.34
CA ARG A 72 18.11 -32.69 11.96
C ARG A 72 17.85 -33.59 13.17
N VAL A 73 16.61 -33.59 13.67
CA VAL A 73 16.22 -34.29 14.92
C VAL A 73 15.50 -35.61 14.66
N GLY A 74 15.06 -35.86 13.42
CA GLY A 74 14.43 -37.08 12.95
C GLY A 74 14.43 -37.16 11.42
N PRO A 75 13.87 -38.23 10.82
CA PRO A 75 13.48 -38.23 9.40
C PRO A 75 12.50 -37.11 9.10
N SER A 76 12.75 -36.33 8.04
CA SER A 76 11.97 -35.15 7.65
C SER A 76 11.64 -34.25 8.85
N SER A 77 12.64 -33.94 9.68
CA SER A 77 12.42 -33.16 10.89
C SER A 77 13.66 -32.35 11.26
N TYR A 78 13.51 -31.03 11.09
CA TYR A 78 14.57 -30.04 11.20
C TYR A 78 14.18 -28.98 12.23
N GLN A 79 15.14 -28.57 13.05
CA GLN A 79 14.93 -27.61 14.12
C GLN A 79 16.04 -26.57 14.16
N VAL A 80 15.63 -25.30 14.30
CA VAL A 80 16.54 -24.18 14.62
C VAL A 80 17.01 -24.33 16.07
N THR A 81 18.32 -24.37 16.25
CA THR A 81 18.98 -24.48 17.57
C THR A 81 19.62 -23.16 18.02
N ALA A 82 19.89 -22.25 17.09
CA ALA A 82 20.31 -20.88 17.35
C ALA A 82 19.99 -20.00 16.14
N THR A 83 19.68 -18.73 16.42
CA THR A 83 19.42 -17.70 15.41
C THR A 83 20.36 -16.53 15.69
N GLU A 84 21.03 -16.05 14.65
CA GLU A 84 21.66 -14.73 14.61
C GLU A 84 20.84 -13.82 13.68
N THR A 85 20.61 -12.58 14.10
CA THR A 85 19.96 -11.55 13.28
C THR A 85 21.02 -10.56 12.80
N ILE A 86 21.07 -10.34 11.50
CA ILE A 86 22.00 -9.44 10.82
C ILE A 86 21.16 -8.29 10.25
N ALA A 87 21.35 -7.09 10.80
CA ALA A 87 20.60 -5.87 10.44
C ALA A 87 21.44 -4.88 9.61
N ASP A 88 22.65 -5.28 9.22
CA ASP A 88 23.58 -4.43 8.49
C ASP A 88 23.02 -3.94 7.15
N ILE A 89 22.15 -4.71 6.47
CA ILE A 89 21.51 -4.25 5.23
C ILE A 89 20.33 -3.32 5.52
N GLN A 90 19.42 -3.73 6.41
CA GLN A 90 18.28 -2.90 6.84
C GLN A 90 18.71 -1.45 7.19
N SER A 91 19.84 -1.29 7.89
CA SER A 91 20.34 0.03 8.32
C SER A 91 21.02 0.89 7.24
N THR A 92 20.99 0.50 5.97
CA THR A 92 21.47 1.35 4.86
C THR A 92 20.51 2.52 4.66
N LEU A 93 21.04 3.74 4.56
CA LEU A 93 20.27 4.96 4.28
C LEU A 93 19.59 4.86 2.91
N ASN A 94 18.31 5.23 2.87
CA ASN A 94 17.58 5.44 1.61
C ASN A 94 17.66 6.91 1.18
N HIS A 95 17.41 7.16 -0.10
CA HIS A 95 17.36 8.49 -0.67
C HIS A 95 16.01 8.68 -1.38
N ASN A 96 15.64 9.92 -1.67
CA ASN A 96 14.53 10.25 -2.57
C ASN A 96 15.04 10.37 -4.01
N ASP A 97 14.14 10.53 -4.97
CA ASP A 97 14.53 10.58 -6.38
C ASP A 97 15.33 11.82 -6.77
N ASP A 98 15.34 12.86 -5.92
CA ASP A 98 16.24 14.01 -6.01
C ASP A 98 17.68 13.75 -5.48
N GLY A 99 17.89 12.60 -4.82
CA GLY A 99 19.14 12.18 -4.18
C GLY A 99 19.25 12.58 -2.71
N GLY A 100 18.28 13.32 -2.17
CA GLY A 100 18.23 13.72 -0.77
C GLY A 100 18.01 12.54 0.16
N GLY A 101 18.64 12.55 1.34
CA GLY A 101 18.50 11.48 2.32
C GLY A 101 17.06 11.34 2.84
N SER A 102 16.61 10.09 3.01
CA SER A 102 15.30 9.72 3.53
C SER A 102 15.39 9.25 4.99
N THR A 103 14.33 9.44 5.78
CA THR A 103 14.23 8.95 7.17
C THR A 103 13.85 7.46 7.25
N LEU A 104 13.59 6.81 6.11
CA LEU A 104 13.23 5.39 6.04
C LEU A 104 14.39 4.48 6.48
N THR A 105 14.07 3.52 7.35
CA THR A 105 15.06 2.66 8.02
C THR A 105 15.04 1.20 7.56
N ASN A 106 14.23 0.84 6.55
CA ASN A 106 14.18 -0.51 5.95
C ASN A 106 14.81 -0.52 4.55
N ARG A 107 15.14 -1.72 4.05
CA ARG A 107 15.64 -1.91 2.67
C ARG A 107 14.96 -3.12 2.05
N GLN A 108 14.48 -2.99 0.81
CA GLN A 108 13.97 -4.14 0.07
C GLN A 108 15.14 -5.07 -0.26
N VAL A 109 15.07 -6.36 0.10
CA VAL A 109 16.08 -7.36 -0.27
C VAL A 109 15.42 -8.49 -1.03
N THR A 110 15.89 -8.77 -2.25
CA THR A 110 15.38 -9.83 -3.13
C THR A 110 16.48 -10.76 -3.65
N GLY A 111 17.76 -10.54 -3.29
CA GLY A 111 18.85 -11.42 -3.66
C GLY A 111 19.89 -11.60 -2.55
N LEU A 112 20.27 -12.86 -2.33
CA LEU A 112 21.26 -13.28 -1.35
C LEU A 112 22.14 -14.35 -2.00
N MET A 113 23.47 -14.19 -1.90
CA MET A 113 24.42 -15.23 -2.30
C MET A 113 25.48 -15.46 -1.23
N THR A 114 25.82 -16.72 -0.94
CA THR A 114 26.84 -17.07 0.06
C THR A 114 28.18 -17.45 -0.56
N ALA A 115 29.27 -17.12 0.14
CA ALA A 115 30.63 -17.43 -0.29
C ALA A 115 31.60 -17.51 0.90
N GLY A 116 32.90 -17.64 0.61
CA GLY A 116 33.97 -17.55 1.60
C GLY A 116 34.35 -18.90 2.19
N THR A 117 34.52 -18.97 3.51
CA THR A 117 34.98 -20.18 4.22
C THR A 117 34.19 -20.40 5.50
N PRO A 118 34.19 -21.60 6.10
CA PRO A 118 33.46 -21.86 7.35
C PRO A 118 33.82 -20.92 8.52
N THR A 119 35.04 -20.36 8.54
CA THR A 119 35.48 -19.44 9.60
C THR A 119 35.37 -17.96 9.24
N ASN A 120 35.12 -17.66 7.97
CA ASN A 120 34.98 -16.32 7.41
C ASN A 120 33.94 -16.40 6.28
N PRO A 121 32.66 -16.69 6.62
CA PRO A 121 31.59 -16.66 5.64
C PRO A 121 31.43 -15.24 5.09
N VAL A 122 31.01 -15.17 3.84
CA VAL A 122 30.74 -13.94 3.10
C VAL A 122 29.32 -14.03 2.57
N LEU A 123 28.56 -12.95 2.71
CA LEU A 123 27.25 -12.78 2.09
C LEU A 123 27.36 -11.66 1.07
N TYR A 124 26.91 -11.90 -0.15
CA TYR A 124 26.57 -10.87 -1.11
C TYR A 124 25.06 -10.65 -1.04
N VAL A 125 24.63 -9.40 -0.97
CA VAL A 125 23.21 -9.05 -0.79
C VAL A 125 22.88 -7.90 -1.71
N THR A 126 21.84 -8.06 -2.51
CA THR A 126 21.26 -6.97 -3.29
C THR A 126 20.12 -6.33 -2.49
N SER A 127 20.01 -5.01 -2.58
CA SER A 127 18.97 -4.26 -1.88
C SER A 127 18.58 -3.00 -2.63
N SER A 128 17.37 -2.50 -2.39
CA SER A 128 16.83 -1.28 -2.99
C SER A 128 15.91 -0.51 -2.02
N ASP A 129 15.41 0.64 -2.45
CA ASP A 129 14.40 1.41 -1.71
C ASP A 129 13.18 0.54 -1.38
N PRO A 130 12.65 0.58 -0.15
CA PRO A 130 11.51 -0.25 0.26
C PRO A 130 10.15 0.27 -0.21
N ARG A 131 10.04 1.51 -0.69
CA ARG A 131 8.77 2.06 -1.19
C ARG A 131 8.37 1.37 -2.49
N ILE A 132 7.07 1.29 -2.74
CA ILE A 132 6.47 0.94 -4.03
C ILE A 132 5.57 2.13 -4.37
N GLY A 133 6.02 2.96 -5.31
CA GLY A 133 5.48 4.30 -5.52
C GLY A 133 4.46 4.41 -6.63
N ALA A 134 4.48 3.49 -7.59
CA ALA A 134 3.52 3.40 -8.69
C ALA A 134 2.37 2.41 -8.39
N GLY A 135 1.69 1.90 -9.44
CA GLY A 135 0.51 1.03 -9.32
C GLY A 135 -0.70 1.55 -10.10
N GLY A 136 -1.88 0.96 -9.89
CA GLY A 136 -3.10 1.27 -10.67
C GLY A 136 -3.52 2.74 -10.65
N GLY A 137 -3.22 3.45 -9.56
CA GLY A 137 -3.47 4.90 -9.43
C GLY A 137 -2.48 5.81 -10.16
N GLY A 138 -1.38 5.28 -10.70
CA GLY A 138 -0.35 6.08 -11.37
C GLY A 138 0.29 7.12 -10.45
N ASN A 139 0.57 6.74 -9.21
CA ASN A 139 1.24 7.59 -8.23
C ASN A 139 2.75 7.64 -8.49
N ASP A 140 3.36 8.69 -7.96
CA ASP A 140 4.81 8.86 -7.85
C ASP A 140 5.12 9.18 -6.39
N SER A 141 5.91 8.31 -5.75
CA SER A 141 6.26 8.44 -4.33
C SER A 141 7.65 9.02 -4.10
N ASN A 142 8.24 9.62 -5.14
CA ASN A 142 9.56 10.24 -5.11
C ASN A 142 10.61 9.28 -4.51
N LEU A 143 10.55 8.01 -4.89
CA LEU A 143 11.49 7.00 -4.43
C LEU A 143 12.75 7.02 -5.30
N ASP A 144 13.89 6.67 -4.72
CA ASP A 144 15.14 6.70 -5.47
C ASP A 144 15.19 5.57 -6.52
N THR A 145 15.03 5.94 -7.79
CA THR A 145 15.12 5.03 -8.94
C THR A 145 16.55 4.55 -9.24
N ASN A 146 17.57 5.08 -8.53
CA ASN A 146 18.95 4.60 -8.48
C ASN A 146 19.30 3.90 -7.15
N SER A 147 18.31 3.51 -6.35
CA SER A 147 18.51 3.00 -4.97
C SER A 147 19.14 1.62 -4.86
N GLY A 148 19.34 0.92 -5.98
CA GLY A 148 19.88 -0.43 -6.01
C GLY A 148 21.35 -0.48 -5.55
N VAL A 149 21.67 -1.45 -4.68
CA VAL A 149 22.99 -1.61 -4.08
C VAL A 149 23.36 -3.08 -3.96
N LEU A 150 24.53 -3.45 -4.48
CA LEU A 150 25.20 -4.72 -4.21
C LEU A 150 26.14 -4.56 -3.01
N SER A 151 25.87 -5.27 -1.93
CA SER A 151 26.65 -5.23 -0.68
C SER A 151 27.38 -6.55 -0.43
N ARG A 152 28.52 -6.47 0.26
CA ARG A 152 29.24 -7.64 0.78
C ARG A 152 29.40 -7.53 2.29
N LEU A 153 28.91 -8.53 3.01
CA LEU A 153 29.13 -8.71 4.44
C LEU A 153 30.17 -9.81 4.65
N THR A 154 31.20 -9.56 5.45
CA THR A 154 32.25 -10.55 5.75
C THR A 154 32.37 -10.77 7.25
N TRP A 155 32.26 -12.01 7.70
CA TRP A 155 32.38 -12.32 9.12
C TRP A 155 33.85 -12.37 9.57
N ASN A 156 34.28 -11.41 10.38
CA ASN A 156 35.67 -11.31 10.83
C ASN A 156 36.03 -12.16 12.07
N GLY A 157 35.07 -12.95 12.58
CA GLY A 157 35.21 -13.72 13.83
C GLY A 157 34.51 -13.10 15.04
N THR A 158 34.10 -11.83 14.95
CA THR A 158 33.40 -11.10 16.03
C THR A 158 32.19 -10.30 15.57
N SER A 159 32.20 -9.78 14.34
CA SER A 159 31.11 -9.00 13.74
C SER A 159 31.11 -9.22 12.23
N TRP A 160 30.02 -8.82 11.59
CA TRP A 160 29.95 -8.64 10.15
C TRP A 160 30.58 -7.29 9.76
N ASP A 161 31.46 -7.32 8.77
CA ASP A 161 32.01 -6.12 8.14
C ASP A 161 31.30 -5.93 6.79
N ARG A 162 30.42 -4.93 6.70
CA ARG A 162 29.68 -4.59 5.48
C ARG A 162 30.42 -3.56 4.63
N VAL A 163 30.52 -3.82 3.32
CA VAL A 163 31.01 -2.88 2.31
C VAL A 163 30.09 -2.92 1.10
N HIS A 164 29.62 -1.76 0.64
CA HIS A 164 28.90 -1.64 -0.63
C HIS A 164 29.86 -1.79 -1.80
N LEU A 165 29.64 -2.77 -2.67
CA LEU A 165 30.50 -3.05 -3.81
C LEU A 165 30.14 -2.19 -5.01
N VAL A 166 28.85 -2.05 -5.29
CA VAL A 166 28.28 -1.23 -6.37
C VAL A 166 27.05 -0.51 -5.84
N ARG A 167 26.97 0.81 -6.04
CA ARG A 167 25.83 1.66 -5.68
C ARG A 167 25.31 2.43 -6.90
N GLY A 168 24.03 2.79 -6.91
CA GLY A 168 23.39 3.49 -8.03
C GLY A 168 22.77 2.55 -9.07
N LEU A 169 22.43 1.31 -8.69
CA LEU A 169 21.78 0.38 -9.62
C LEU A 169 20.30 0.75 -9.78
N PRO A 170 19.70 0.54 -10.96
CA PRO A 170 18.32 0.92 -11.19
C PRO A 170 17.33 0.15 -10.31
N ARG A 171 16.25 0.82 -9.98
CA ARG A 171 15.06 0.32 -9.28
C ARG A 171 13.86 0.99 -9.97
N SER A 172 12.84 0.22 -10.35
CA SER A 172 11.58 0.74 -10.93
C SER A 172 10.90 1.79 -10.02
N GLU A 173 9.78 2.39 -10.41
CA GLU A 173 8.87 3.07 -9.45
C GLU A 173 7.87 2.06 -8.81
N GLU A 174 7.71 0.92 -9.47
CA GLU A 174 6.89 -0.23 -9.06
C GLU A 174 7.77 -1.34 -8.42
N ASN A 175 7.28 -2.55 -8.18
CA ASN A 175 7.95 -3.61 -7.42
C ASN A 175 9.19 -4.27 -8.07
N HIS A 176 9.59 -3.91 -9.29
CA HIS A 176 10.80 -4.46 -9.91
C HIS A 176 12.08 -3.90 -9.26
N ALA A 177 12.97 -4.80 -8.83
CA ALA A 177 14.12 -4.47 -7.98
C ALA A 177 15.47 -4.95 -8.56
N THR A 178 16.53 -4.68 -7.79
CA THR A 178 17.84 -5.32 -7.98
C THR A 178 17.79 -6.70 -7.31
N ASN A 179 17.71 -7.77 -8.11
CA ASN A 179 17.32 -9.10 -7.61
C ASN A 179 18.52 -10.07 -7.41
N GLY A 180 18.31 -11.36 -7.69
CA GLY A 180 19.24 -12.45 -7.41
C GLY A 180 20.59 -12.37 -8.13
N ILE A 181 21.56 -13.12 -7.61
CA ILE A 181 22.98 -13.01 -7.97
C ILE A 181 23.68 -14.36 -7.89
N ASP A 182 24.64 -14.61 -8.81
CA ASP A 182 25.52 -15.78 -8.73
C ASP A 182 26.94 -15.47 -9.25
N LEU A 183 27.96 -16.17 -8.74
CA LEU A 183 29.36 -15.87 -8.93
C LEU A 183 30.09 -16.99 -9.68
N ASP A 184 30.64 -16.66 -10.85
CA ASP A 184 31.71 -17.45 -11.45
C ASP A 184 33.02 -17.22 -10.67
N SER A 185 33.22 -18.03 -9.64
CA SER A 185 34.42 -17.97 -8.80
C SER A 185 35.74 -18.21 -9.56
N SER A 186 35.70 -18.79 -10.76
CA SER A 186 36.90 -19.06 -11.57
C SER A 186 37.41 -17.83 -12.32
N THR A 187 36.49 -16.93 -12.68
CA THR A 187 36.77 -15.68 -13.39
C THR A 187 36.65 -14.46 -12.48
N GLY A 188 35.90 -14.55 -11.38
CA GLY A 188 35.55 -13.43 -10.49
C GLY A 188 34.45 -12.54 -11.05
N ILE A 189 33.64 -13.05 -11.99
CA ILE A 189 32.48 -12.33 -12.53
C ILE A 189 31.24 -12.74 -11.74
N LEU A 190 30.56 -11.76 -11.16
CA LEU A 190 29.24 -11.92 -10.55
C LEU A 190 28.17 -11.53 -11.57
N TYR A 191 27.20 -12.42 -11.79
CA TYR A 191 26.01 -12.16 -12.57
C TYR A 191 24.91 -11.65 -11.65
N LEU A 192 24.19 -10.62 -12.08
CA LEU A 192 23.13 -10.00 -11.30
C LEU A 192 21.88 -9.85 -12.17
N ALA A 193 20.75 -10.30 -11.65
CA ALA A 193 19.44 -10.14 -12.27
C ALA A 193 18.88 -8.75 -11.97
N MET A 194 18.61 -7.96 -13.01
CA MET A 194 18.16 -6.58 -12.90
C MET A 194 16.77 -6.39 -13.50
N GLY A 195 15.84 -5.97 -12.65
CA GLY A 195 14.48 -5.58 -13.06
C GLY A 195 14.46 -4.41 -14.05
N GLY A 196 13.44 -4.36 -14.89
CA GLY A 196 13.08 -3.25 -15.76
C GLY A 196 12.20 -2.23 -15.04
N HIS A 197 12.05 -1.04 -15.62
CA HIS A 197 11.14 0.00 -15.12
C HIS A 197 9.73 -0.13 -15.67
N ASN A 198 9.45 -1.05 -16.61
CA ASN A 198 8.16 -1.08 -17.26
C ASN A 198 7.66 -2.50 -17.58
N ASN A 199 6.43 -2.54 -18.11
CA ASN A 199 5.73 -3.77 -18.38
C ASN A 199 6.13 -4.45 -19.70
N MET A 200 6.11 -3.73 -20.82
CA MET A 200 6.40 -4.28 -22.17
C MET A 200 7.37 -3.41 -22.99
N GLY A 201 8.15 -2.55 -22.33
CA GLY A 201 9.20 -1.74 -22.93
C GLY A 201 8.89 -0.26 -23.10
N ALA A 202 7.61 0.16 -22.98
CA ALA A 202 7.22 1.57 -22.97
C ALA A 202 6.98 2.08 -21.54
N PRO A 203 7.31 3.35 -21.25
CA PRO A 203 6.74 4.05 -20.10
C PRO A 203 5.21 3.95 -20.09
N SER A 204 4.63 3.87 -18.90
CA SER A 204 3.19 3.70 -18.71
C SER A 204 2.74 4.21 -17.35
N ASN A 205 1.42 4.41 -17.20
CA ASN A 205 0.80 4.93 -15.98
C ASN A 205 1.21 4.15 -14.73
N ASN A 206 1.14 2.82 -14.79
CA ASN A 206 1.34 1.97 -13.61
C ASN A 206 2.82 1.86 -13.19
N PHE A 207 3.71 2.48 -13.95
CA PHE A 207 5.15 2.55 -13.70
C PHE A 207 5.63 4.01 -13.66
N ALA A 208 4.75 4.93 -13.23
CA ALA A 208 5.02 6.36 -13.06
C ALA A 208 5.66 7.04 -14.29
N GLN A 209 5.33 6.54 -15.50
CA GLN A 209 5.90 7.03 -16.77
C GLN A 209 7.44 6.99 -16.83
N THR A 210 8.10 6.17 -16.00
CA THR A 210 9.56 6.05 -15.99
C THR A 210 10.04 5.22 -17.18
N PRO A 211 11.04 5.68 -17.95
CA PRO A 211 11.64 4.88 -19.02
C PRO A 211 12.63 3.85 -18.48
N GLU A 212 13.01 2.87 -19.31
CA GLU A 212 14.11 1.98 -18.94
C GLU A 212 15.44 2.73 -18.80
N TYR A 213 16.12 2.47 -17.69
CA TYR A 213 17.46 2.97 -17.41
C TYR A 213 18.53 2.10 -18.07
N ALA A 214 19.67 2.67 -18.44
CA ALA A 214 20.67 1.98 -19.26
C ALA A 214 21.09 0.58 -18.76
N LEU A 215 21.03 0.32 -17.45
CA LEU A 215 21.37 -0.96 -16.81
C LEU A 215 20.17 -1.83 -16.40
N SER A 216 18.93 -1.36 -16.55
CA SER A 216 17.71 -2.10 -16.19
C SER A 216 17.37 -3.20 -17.20
N ALA A 217 16.39 -4.04 -16.89
CA ALA A 217 15.84 -5.03 -17.82
C ALA A 217 16.92 -5.97 -18.43
N ALA A 218 17.79 -6.52 -17.59
CA ALA A 218 19.00 -7.22 -18.01
C ALA A 218 19.55 -8.19 -16.97
N ILE A 219 20.37 -9.15 -17.42
CA ILE A 219 21.41 -9.75 -16.59
C ILE A 219 22.68 -8.91 -16.75
N LEU A 220 23.20 -8.41 -15.64
CA LEU A 220 24.46 -7.67 -15.57
C LEU A 220 25.62 -8.61 -15.25
N SER A 221 26.83 -8.26 -15.73
CA SER A 221 28.09 -8.86 -15.28
C SER A 221 28.92 -7.84 -14.52
N ILE A 222 29.39 -8.21 -13.34
CA ILE A 222 30.18 -7.39 -12.43
C ILE A 222 31.55 -8.06 -12.21
N ASP A 223 32.64 -7.41 -12.63
CA ASP A 223 34.01 -7.90 -12.40
C ASP A 223 34.46 -7.57 -10.97
N LEU A 224 34.27 -8.53 -10.06
CA LEU A 224 34.65 -8.37 -8.66
C LEU A 224 36.17 -8.20 -8.51
N ASN A 225 37.01 -8.73 -9.39
CA ASN A 225 38.46 -8.51 -9.25
C ASN A 225 38.82 -7.03 -9.45
N VAL A 226 38.11 -6.34 -10.34
CA VAL A 226 38.29 -4.90 -10.56
C VAL A 226 37.72 -4.12 -9.38
N ILE A 227 36.49 -4.41 -8.96
CA ILE A 227 35.82 -3.73 -7.84
C ILE A 227 36.64 -3.87 -6.55
N GLU A 228 37.10 -5.08 -6.23
CA GLU A 228 37.85 -5.34 -5.00
C GLU A 228 39.24 -4.68 -4.98
N ALA A 229 39.83 -4.48 -6.16
CA ALA A 229 41.11 -3.78 -6.30
C ALA A 229 40.99 -2.27 -6.08
N LEU A 230 39.78 -1.70 -6.14
CA LEU A 230 39.54 -0.30 -5.82
C LEU A 230 39.74 -0.04 -4.31
N PRO A 231 40.19 1.17 -3.92
CA PRO A 231 40.24 1.56 -2.52
C PRO A 231 38.84 1.51 -1.89
N THR A 232 38.74 1.09 -0.64
CA THR A 232 37.50 1.30 0.13
C THR A 232 37.42 2.76 0.51
N LEU A 233 36.31 3.40 0.15
CA LEU A 233 35.96 4.77 0.48
C LEU A 233 34.90 4.78 1.58
N VAL A 234 34.69 5.94 2.19
CA VAL A 234 33.65 6.20 3.19
C VAL A 234 32.94 7.48 2.77
N ASP A 235 31.62 7.45 2.67
CA ASP A 235 30.80 8.62 2.31
C ASP A 235 30.57 9.57 3.51
N GLY A 236 29.74 10.60 3.30
CA GLY A 236 29.42 11.60 4.32
C GLY A 236 28.72 11.01 5.54
N GLU A 237 28.06 9.87 5.35
CA GLU A 237 27.18 9.15 6.26
C GLU A 237 27.92 7.99 6.96
N GLY A 238 29.21 7.81 6.66
CA GLY A 238 30.06 6.81 7.28
C GLY A 238 29.94 5.40 6.68
N GLN A 239 29.23 5.22 5.57
CA GLN A 239 29.08 3.93 4.89
C GLN A 239 30.33 3.61 4.06
N SER A 240 30.83 2.38 4.18
CA SER A 240 31.98 1.92 3.41
C SER A 240 31.55 1.44 2.03
N TYR A 241 32.20 1.92 0.97
CA TYR A 241 31.88 1.52 -0.41
C TYR A 241 33.13 1.39 -1.31
N LYS A 242 32.96 0.80 -2.51
CA LYS A 242 34.03 0.58 -3.50
C LYS A 242 33.82 1.32 -4.82
N TYR A 243 32.61 1.29 -5.36
CA TYR A 243 32.32 1.79 -6.70
C TYR A 243 30.91 2.39 -6.76
N ASP A 244 30.85 3.66 -7.11
CA ASP A 244 29.62 4.35 -7.49
C ASP A 244 29.50 4.28 -9.00
N LEU A 245 28.31 3.91 -9.48
CA LEU A 245 28.02 3.95 -10.90
C LEU A 245 28.07 5.42 -11.36
N PRO A 246 28.79 5.73 -12.44
CA PRO A 246 28.70 7.05 -13.04
C PRO A 246 27.28 7.26 -13.57
N THR A 247 26.75 8.46 -13.36
CA THR A 247 25.41 8.87 -13.75
C THR A 247 25.46 9.94 -14.84
N LEU A 248 24.30 10.28 -15.38
CA LEU A 248 24.14 11.46 -16.23
C LEU A 248 24.27 12.73 -15.38
N ASP A 249 24.84 13.79 -15.98
CA ASP A 249 24.84 15.14 -15.40
C ASP A 249 23.44 15.73 -15.59
N ASP A 250 22.65 15.74 -14.51
CA ASP A 250 21.29 16.23 -14.47
C ASP A 250 21.25 17.74 -14.81
N PRO A 251 20.58 18.15 -15.89
CA PRO A 251 20.51 19.56 -16.31
C PRO A 251 19.96 20.52 -15.25
N LEU A 252 19.28 20.02 -14.21
CA LEU A 252 18.68 20.80 -13.14
C LEU A 252 19.56 20.90 -11.89
N ARG A 253 20.57 20.02 -11.73
CA ARG A 253 21.43 19.99 -10.53
C ARG A 253 22.84 20.54 -10.83
N PRO A 254 23.36 21.47 -10.02
CA PRO A 254 24.69 22.05 -10.28
C PRO A 254 25.82 21.15 -9.76
N GLY A 255 26.57 20.51 -10.66
CA GLY A 255 27.72 19.66 -10.32
C GLY A 255 28.36 19.07 -11.57
N ASP A 256 29.41 18.26 -11.43
CA ASP A 256 29.87 17.23 -12.38
C ASP A 256 31.14 16.58 -11.76
N PRO A 257 31.00 15.48 -11.00
CA PRO A 257 29.73 14.83 -10.61
C PRO A 257 28.93 15.68 -9.60
N GLU A 258 27.64 15.39 -9.48
CA GLU A 258 26.75 16.02 -8.51
C GLU A 258 27.05 15.55 -7.08
N PRO A 259 26.82 16.39 -6.05
CA PRO A 259 27.14 16.03 -4.66
C PRO A 259 26.41 14.78 -4.13
N GLU A 260 25.24 14.46 -4.68
CA GLU A 260 24.37 13.36 -4.27
C GLU A 260 24.55 12.07 -5.10
N ASP A 261 25.42 12.08 -6.11
CA ASP A 261 25.68 10.89 -6.93
C ASP A 261 26.25 9.73 -6.10
N PRO A 262 25.80 8.49 -6.35
CA PRO A 262 25.03 8.05 -7.52
C PRO A 262 23.51 7.96 -7.29
N PHE A 263 22.99 8.52 -6.20
CA PHE A 263 21.58 8.35 -5.80
C PHE A 263 20.67 9.43 -6.38
N GLY A 264 19.37 9.13 -6.44
CA GLY A 264 18.31 9.96 -7.02
C GLY A 264 18.34 9.89 -8.53
N GLY A 265 17.52 9.05 -9.15
CA GLY A 265 17.53 8.88 -10.61
C GLY A 265 16.86 10.03 -11.37
N SER A 266 16.06 10.86 -10.67
CA SER A 266 15.36 12.05 -11.15
C SER A 266 14.63 11.80 -12.48
N ASP A 267 13.71 10.83 -12.49
CA ASP A 267 12.93 10.41 -13.67
C ASP A 267 13.78 10.01 -14.89
N GLY A 268 15.04 9.67 -14.66
CA GLY A 268 16.02 9.28 -15.66
C GLY A 268 16.96 10.40 -16.10
N ARG A 269 16.84 11.62 -15.55
CA ARG A 269 17.81 12.72 -15.74
C ARG A 269 19.18 12.39 -15.12
N ASN A 270 19.22 11.57 -14.06
CA ASN A 270 20.42 11.13 -13.38
C ASN A 270 20.63 9.60 -13.43
N GLN A 271 20.05 8.90 -14.40
CA GLN A 271 20.25 7.44 -14.50
C GLN A 271 21.74 7.08 -14.68
N ALA A 272 22.11 5.89 -14.21
CA ALA A 272 23.46 5.34 -14.44
C ALA A 272 23.79 5.19 -15.93
N ILE A 273 25.05 5.43 -16.31
CA ILE A 273 25.55 5.29 -17.69
C ILE A 273 26.35 4.00 -17.90
N ILE A 274 26.30 3.45 -19.11
CA ILE A 274 27.17 2.34 -19.50
C ILE A 274 28.57 2.87 -19.82
N VAL A 275 29.54 2.58 -18.96
CA VAL A 275 30.96 2.87 -19.20
C VAL A 275 31.61 1.72 -20.00
N PRO A 276 32.03 1.90 -21.26
CA PRO A 276 32.62 0.81 -22.05
C PRO A 276 33.86 0.20 -21.39
N GLY A 277 33.82 -1.10 -21.10
CA GLY A 277 34.91 -1.82 -20.44
C GLY A 277 35.09 -1.49 -18.95
N GLY A 278 34.09 -0.83 -18.34
CA GLY A 278 33.98 -0.68 -16.90
C GLY A 278 33.67 -2.01 -16.19
N PRO A 279 33.69 -2.02 -14.85
CA PRO A 279 33.50 -3.24 -14.06
C PRO A 279 32.06 -3.76 -14.08
N VAL A 280 31.06 -2.92 -14.37
CA VAL A 280 29.64 -3.30 -14.49
C VAL A 280 29.23 -3.17 -15.94
N GLN A 281 28.78 -4.25 -16.58
CA GLN A 281 28.36 -4.27 -17.99
C GLN A 281 27.05 -5.04 -18.14
N VAL A 282 26.23 -4.68 -19.14
CA VAL A 282 25.10 -5.51 -19.57
C VAL A 282 25.65 -6.79 -20.20
N TYR A 283 25.36 -7.94 -19.58
CA TYR A 283 25.75 -9.24 -20.10
C TYR A 283 24.72 -9.76 -21.09
N ALA A 284 23.44 -9.78 -20.71
CA ALA A 284 22.33 -10.19 -21.55
C ALA A 284 21.14 -9.25 -21.33
N PRO A 285 20.71 -8.47 -22.34
CA PRO A 285 19.55 -7.59 -22.21
C PRO A 285 18.22 -8.31 -22.42
N GLY A 286 17.14 -7.58 -22.15
CA GLY A 286 15.80 -7.90 -22.63
C GLY A 286 15.03 -8.83 -21.72
N PHE A 287 15.22 -8.67 -20.42
CA PHE A 287 14.40 -9.34 -19.41
C PHE A 287 13.50 -8.28 -18.78
N ARG A 288 12.24 -8.56 -18.52
CA ARG A 288 11.31 -7.61 -17.89
C ARG A 288 11.61 -7.47 -16.40
N ASN A 289 11.61 -8.58 -15.67
CA ASN A 289 11.95 -8.63 -14.26
C ASN A 289 12.50 -10.01 -13.89
N PRO A 290 13.77 -10.31 -14.22
CA PRO A 290 14.38 -11.56 -13.83
C PRO A 290 14.59 -11.55 -12.32
N TYR A 291 13.95 -12.47 -11.60
CA TYR A 291 14.02 -12.51 -10.13
C TYR A 291 15.35 -13.12 -9.66
N ASP A 292 15.86 -14.14 -10.35
CA ASP A 292 17.08 -14.80 -9.92
C ASP A 292 17.87 -15.39 -11.09
N VAL A 293 19.14 -15.69 -10.86
CA VAL A 293 20.08 -16.21 -11.85
C VAL A 293 20.94 -17.32 -11.25
N VAL A 294 21.10 -18.42 -11.99
CA VAL A 294 21.94 -19.55 -11.55
C VAL A 294 22.99 -19.92 -12.61
N LEU A 295 24.24 -20.02 -12.15
CA LEU A 295 25.38 -20.55 -12.88
C LEU A 295 25.64 -22.00 -12.44
N THR A 296 25.17 -22.93 -13.25
CA THR A 296 25.34 -24.36 -13.01
C THR A 296 26.81 -24.80 -12.91
N GLN A 297 27.07 -25.94 -12.28
CA GLN A 297 28.40 -26.58 -12.22
C GLN A 297 28.99 -26.88 -13.61
N ALA A 298 28.14 -26.98 -14.64
CA ALA A 298 28.55 -27.12 -16.04
C ALA A 298 29.02 -25.80 -16.68
N GLY A 299 28.92 -24.67 -15.97
CA GLY A 299 29.25 -23.33 -16.45
C GLY A 299 28.21 -22.75 -17.39
N LYS A 300 26.93 -23.12 -17.24
CA LYS A 300 25.80 -22.59 -18.01
C LYS A 300 24.94 -21.72 -17.11
N LEU A 301 24.53 -20.56 -17.65
CA LEU A 301 23.78 -19.53 -16.95
C LEU A 301 22.30 -19.60 -17.32
N TYR A 302 21.42 -19.61 -16.32
CA TYR A 302 19.97 -19.62 -16.50
C TYR A 302 19.31 -18.57 -15.62
N THR A 303 18.13 -18.12 -16.02
CA THR A 303 17.28 -17.20 -15.27
C THR A 303 15.83 -17.47 -15.62
N VAL A 304 14.92 -17.08 -14.74
CA VAL A 304 13.48 -16.99 -15.02
C VAL A 304 13.09 -15.52 -15.08
N ASP A 305 12.28 -15.15 -16.06
CA ASP A 305 11.85 -13.78 -16.27
C ASP A 305 10.34 -13.66 -16.15
N ASN A 306 9.87 -12.72 -15.32
CA ASN A 306 8.45 -12.51 -15.14
C ASN A 306 7.83 -11.91 -16.41
N GLY A 307 6.75 -12.51 -16.91
CA GLY A 307 6.01 -12.00 -18.06
C GLY A 307 5.27 -10.69 -17.75
N PRO A 308 4.79 -9.97 -18.78
CA PRO A 308 3.98 -8.77 -18.59
C PRO A 308 2.57 -9.06 -18.10
N ASN A 309 1.97 -8.06 -17.46
CA ASN A 309 0.57 -8.05 -17.03
C ASN A 309 -0.30 -7.28 -18.04
N GLY A 310 -1.50 -7.77 -18.33
CA GLY A 310 -2.45 -7.11 -19.22
C GLY A 310 -2.96 -5.78 -18.64
N GLY A 311 -2.96 -4.72 -19.44
CA GLY A 311 -3.42 -3.38 -19.01
C GLY A 311 -2.41 -2.56 -18.19
N TRP A 312 -1.18 -3.04 -17.97
CA TRP A 312 -0.17 -2.39 -17.12
C TRP A 312 0.92 -1.61 -17.86
N GLY A 313 0.78 -1.43 -19.16
CA GLY A 313 1.79 -0.79 -20.00
C GLY A 313 2.05 -1.59 -21.26
N GLY A 314 2.25 -0.87 -22.36
CA GLY A 314 2.35 -1.41 -23.70
C GLY A 314 3.76 -1.48 -24.27
N ILE A 315 3.81 -1.81 -25.56
CA ILE A 315 5.05 -1.89 -26.34
C ILE A 315 5.59 -0.49 -26.71
N PRO A 316 6.90 -0.31 -26.95
CA PRO A 316 7.45 0.99 -27.34
C PRO A 316 6.79 1.59 -28.58
N VAL A 317 6.68 2.92 -28.62
CA VAL A 317 6.36 3.61 -29.89
C VAL A 317 7.47 3.29 -30.90
N GLY A 318 7.11 2.69 -32.03
CA GLY A 318 8.08 2.22 -33.03
C GLY A 318 8.67 0.83 -32.74
N GLU A 319 7.97 0.01 -31.94
CA GLU A 319 8.26 -1.41 -31.74
C GLU A 319 8.60 -2.16 -33.05
N GLY A 320 9.54 -3.10 -32.97
CA GLY A 320 10.00 -3.93 -34.09
C GLY A 320 10.85 -3.16 -35.13
N THR A 321 11.14 -1.88 -34.90
CA THR A 321 11.96 -1.03 -35.79
C THR A 321 13.27 -0.63 -35.14
N SER A 322 14.18 0.03 -35.86
CA SER A 322 15.39 0.61 -35.25
C SER A 322 15.17 2.03 -34.70
N THR A 323 13.93 2.49 -34.62
CA THR A 323 13.57 3.88 -34.27
C THR A 323 12.58 3.94 -33.13
N CYS A 324 12.56 2.94 -32.24
CA CYS A 324 11.70 2.98 -31.08
C CYS A 324 12.11 4.12 -30.13
N THR A 325 11.16 4.65 -29.37
CA THR A 325 11.34 5.80 -28.47
C THR A 325 10.84 5.52 -27.06
N ASN A 326 11.34 6.28 -26.08
CA ASN A 326 10.87 6.27 -24.69
C ASN A 326 9.59 7.11 -24.48
N GLN A 327 8.68 7.13 -25.46
CA GLN A 327 7.38 7.80 -25.28
C GLN A 327 6.42 6.83 -24.60
N THR A 328 5.54 7.37 -23.76
CA THR A 328 4.48 6.56 -23.13
C THR A 328 3.62 5.85 -24.18
N ASN A 329 3.25 4.61 -23.89
CA ASN A 329 2.32 3.85 -24.72
C ASN A 329 1.64 2.72 -23.94
N GLU A 330 0.31 2.77 -23.88
CA GLU A 330 -0.53 1.74 -23.23
C GLU A 330 -1.01 0.64 -24.21
N THR A 331 -0.72 0.78 -25.51
CA THR A 331 -1.23 -0.16 -26.52
C THR A 331 -0.42 -1.47 -26.56
N GLY A 332 -1.12 -2.58 -26.79
CA GLY A 332 -0.49 -3.92 -26.89
C GLY A 332 -0.22 -4.59 -25.55
N SER A 333 -0.74 -4.04 -24.45
CA SER A 333 -0.55 -4.52 -23.08
C SER A 333 -1.29 -5.85 -22.83
N SER A 334 -0.61 -6.99 -23.06
CA SER A 334 -1.17 -8.34 -22.93
C SER A 334 -0.47 -9.12 -21.82
N THR A 335 -1.18 -10.04 -21.17
CA THR A 335 -0.60 -10.97 -20.19
C THR A 335 0.13 -12.12 -20.89
N TYR A 336 1.36 -12.42 -20.47
CA TYR A 336 2.06 -13.64 -20.86
C TYR A 336 2.73 -14.28 -19.64
N GLY A 337 2.92 -15.60 -19.68
CA GLY A 337 3.59 -16.33 -18.61
C GLY A 337 5.10 -16.11 -18.58
N ASP A 338 5.71 -16.65 -17.54
CA ASP A 338 7.11 -16.47 -17.18
C ASP A 338 8.03 -17.42 -17.93
N GLY A 339 9.07 -16.88 -18.56
CA GLY A 339 10.00 -17.64 -19.38
C GLY A 339 11.20 -18.18 -18.60
N LEU A 340 11.53 -19.46 -18.76
CA LEU A 340 12.85 -20.00 -18.37
C LEU A 340 13.86 -19.77 -19.50
N HIS A 341 14.96 -19.06 -19.25
CA HIS A 341 15.96 -18.75 -20.27
C HIS A 341 17.29 -19.45 -20.02
N TYR A 342 17.84 -20.08 -21.07
CA TYR A 342 19.26 -20.39 -21.15
C TYR A 342 20.03 -19.21 -21.74
N VAL A 343 20.76 -18.50 -20.89
CA VAL A 343 21.58 -17.35 -21.31
C VAL A 343 22.86 -17.87 -21.96
N SER A 344 22.77 -18.18 -23.25
CA SER A 344 23.84 -18.84 -24.03
C SER A 344 25.15 -18.04 -24.14
N GLY A 345 25.14 -16.75 -23.78
CA GLY A 345 26.33 -15.93 -23.65
C GLY A 345 26.05 -14.43 -23.73
N PRO A 346 27.11 -13.60 -23.79
CA PRO A 346 26.97 -12.15 -23.87
C PRO A 346 26.17 -11.70 -25.10
N GLY A 347 25.22 -10.79 -24.90
CA GLY A 347 24.33 -10.23 -25.92
C GLY A 347 23.11 -11.09 -26.24
N TYR A 348 22.87 -12.19 -25.50
CA TYR A 348 21.58 -12.89 -25.54
C TYR A 348 20.44 -11.91 -25.24
N TYR A 349 19.35 -12.01 -25.99
CA TYR A 349 18.19 -11.15 -25.83
C TYR A 349 17.01 -11.97 -25.28
N GLY A 350 16.47 -11.53 -24.15
CA GLY A 350 15.35 -12.22 -23.48
C GLY A 350 13.97 -11.94 -24.06
N GLY A 351 13.79 -10.85 -24.82
CA GLY A 351 12.53 -10.51 -25.48
C GLY A 351 11.86 -9.21 -25.02
N HIS A 352 12.24 -8.65 -23.87
CA HIS A 352 11.73 -7.36 -23.38
C HIS A 352 12.41 -6.16 -24.06
N PRO A 353 11.68 -5.19 -24.64
CA PRO A 353 12.28 -4.03 -25.30
C PRO A 353 12.93 -3.04 -24.32
N HIS A 354 13.96 -2.36 -24.81
CA HIS A 354 14.62 -1.25 -24.11
C HIS A 354 15.02 -0.17 -25.13
N PRO A 355 14.20 0.89 -25.31
CA PRO A 355 14.43 1.86 -26.37
C PRO A 355 15.76 2.61 -26.28
N THR A 356 16.20 3.01 -25.06
CA THR A 356 17.50 3.69 -24.87
C THR A 356 18.70 2.85 -25.35
N ARG A 357 18.71 1.52 -25.13
CA ARG A 357 19.76 0.63 -25.65
C ARG A 357 19.58 0.27 -27.12
N ALA A 358 18.35 0.30 -27.62
CA ALA A 358 18.06 -0.04 -29.00
C ALA A 358 18.39 1.10 -29.97
N ASN A 359 18.09 2.34 -29.57
CA ASN A 359 18.19 3.56 -30.34
C ASN A 359 18.82 4.71 -29.50
N PRO A 360 20.10 4.60 -29.11
CA PRO A 360 20.76 5.52 -28.19
C PRO A 360 20.92 6.94 -28.75
N GLU A 361 20.74 7.12 -30.06
CA GLU A 361 20.74 8.44 -30.69
C GLU A 361 19.40 9.17 -30.54
N ASP A 362 18.28 8.50 -30.82
CA ASP A 362 17.01 9.17 -31.10
C ASP A 362 15.85 8.70 -30.19
N SER A 363 16.08 7.83 -29.19
CA SER A 363 14.98 7.35 -28.34
C SER A 363 14.40 8.41 -27.39
N GLY A 364 15.20 9.43 -27.06
CA GLY A 364 14.85 10.56 -26.18
C GLY A 364 14.58 10.20 -24.71
N LEU A 365 14.47 11.24 -23.88
CA LEU A 365 13.90 11.19 -22.53
C LEU A 365 12.63 12.04 -22.52
N TYR A 366 11.56 11.52 -21.94
CA TYR A 366 10.26 12.19 -21.85
C TYR A 366 9.84 12.19 -20.39
N ILE A 367 9.73 13.37 -19.79
CA ILE A 367 9.36 13.51 -18.38
C ILE A 367 7.90 13.91 -18.30
N TYR A 368 7.14 13.10 -17.57
CA TYR A 368 5.73 13.34 -17.31
C TYR A 368 5.56 13.65 -15.82
N GLU A 369 4.69 14.59 -15.50
CA GLU A 369 4.26 14.86 -14.13
C GLU A 369 2.76 14.60 -14.03
N ASN A 370 2.32 14.07 -12.89
CA ASN A 370 0.91 13.91 -12.58
C ASN A 370 0.35 15.25 -12.08
N ILE A 371 -0.43 15.93 -12.92
CA ILE A 371 -1.05 17.22 -12.61
C ILE A 371 -2.56 17.00 -12.59
N GLU A 372 -3.19 17.16 -11.42
CA GLU A 372 -4.64 16.96 -11.22
C GLU A 372 -5.12 15.56 -11.70
N GLY A 373 -4.36 14.50 -11.40
CA GLY A 373 -4.70 13.13 -11.79
C GLY A 373 -4.43 12.80 -13.27
N THR A 374 -3.76 13.70 -14.01
CA THR A 374 -3.43 13.51 -15.43
C THR A 374 -1.93 13.60 -15.68
N TRP A 375 -1.35 12.53 -16.26
CA TRP A 375 0.03 12.53 -16.73
C TRP A 375 0.23 13.51 -17.89
N THR A 376 0.97 14.58 -17.63
CA THR A 376 1.27 15.63 -18.59
C THR A 376 2.76 15.63 -18.90
N LEU A 377 3.11 15.59 -20.19
CA LEU A 377 4.51 15.76 -20.62
C LEU A 377 4.97 17.18 -20.29
N VAL A 378 5.92 17.31 -19.37
CA VAL A 378 6.46 18.60 -18.93
C VAL A 378 7.80 18.92 -19.59
N GLU A 379 8.63 17.90 -19.81
CA GLU A 379 9.98 18.07 -20.37
C GLU A 379 10.33 16.96 -21.37
N GLN A 380 11.23 17.27 -22.29
CA GLN A 380 11.77 16.31 -23.24
C GLN A 380 13.24 16.64 -23.50
N TYR A 381 14.09 15.62 -23.44
CA TYR A 381 15.52 15.73 -23.71
C TYR A 381 15.97 14.81 -24.86
N ASP A 382 16.99 15.26 -25.57
CA ASP A 382 17.73 14.53 -26.59
C ASP A 382 19.07 14.07 -26.00
N TRP A 383 19.32 12.76 -26.06
CA TRP A 383 20.51 12.14 -25.46
C TRP A 383 21.83 12.71 -25.99
N GLN A 384 21.86 13.22 -27.21
CA GLN A 384 23.07 13.76 -27.83
C GLN A 384 23.23 15.27 -27.57
N LEU A 385 22.12 16.01 -27.49
CA LEU A 385 22.16 17.47 -27.42
C LEU A 385 22.18 17.99 -26.00
N ASP A 386 21.45 17.33 -25.09
CA ASP A 386 21.20 17.84 -23.74
C ASP A 386 22.15 17.23 -22.71
N PHE A 387 22.66 16.01 -22.95
CA PHE A 387 23.62 15.34 -22.07
C PHE A 387 25.04 15.32 -22.67
N PRO A 388 26.08 15.77 -21.95
CA PRO A 388 27.46 15.72 -22.43
C PRO A 388 27.95 14.29 -22.72
N VAL A 389 27.46 13.33 -21.95
CA VAL A 389 27.70 11.89 -22.10
C VAL A 389 26.33 11.19 -22.09
N PRO A 390 25.92 10.50 -23.16
CA PRO A 390 24.63 9.81 -23.20
C PRO A 390 24.64 8.54 -22.32
N PRO A 391 23.46 8.06 -21.88
CA PRO A 391 23.35 6.90 -21.00
C PRO A 391 23.91 5.62 -21.63
N VAL A 392 23.78 5.52 -22.95
CA VAL A 392 24.33 4.44 -23.78
C VAL A 392 25.26 5.07 -24.82
N PRO A 393 26.49 4.56 -25.00
CA PRO A 393 27.41 5.08 -26.01
C PRO A 393 26.82 5.12 -27.42
N LEU A 394 26.87 6.27 -28.09
CA LEU A 394 26.35 6.43 -29.45
C LEU A 394 27.00 5.43 -30.43
N GLY A 395 26.22 4.95 -31.39
CA GLY A 395 26.61 3.98 -32.41
C GLY A 395 26.69 2.54 -31.90
N THR A 396 26.30 2.28 -30.65
CA THR A 396 26.25 0.92 -30.06
C THR A 396 24.85 0.34 -29.99
N GLY A 397 23.84 1.04 -30.51
CA GLY A 397 22.45 0.61 -30.51
C GLY A 397 22.24 -0.77 -31.14
N ASN A 398 21.38 -1.57 -30.53
CA ASN A 398 20.99 -2.88 -31.04
C ASN A 398 19.48 -2.93 -31.22
N SER A 399 19.03 -2.81 -32.49
CA SER A 399 17.61 -2.68 -32.83
C SER A 399 16.75 -3.89 -32.44
N ILE A 400 17.33 -5.05 -32.12
CA ILE A 400 16.53 -6.16 -31.57
C ILE A 400 15.90 -5.77 -30.23
N GLN A 401 16.51 -4.84 -29.48
CA GLN A 401 15.94 -4.33 -28.23
C GLN A 401 14.77 -3.34 -28.45
N CYS A 402 14.27 -3.17 -29.67
CA CYS A 402 12.99 -2.53 -29.92
C CYS A 402 11.85 -3.55 -30.16
N ASP A 403 12.17 -4.84 -30.26
CA ASP A 403 11.28 -5.91 -30.69
C ASP A 403 10.78 -6.67 -29.47
N TYR A 404 9.48 -6.60 -29.18
CA TYR A 404 8.93 -7.39 -28.09
C TYR A 404 8.79 -8.85 -28.56
N GLN A 405 9.32 -9.80 -27.80
CA GLN A 405 9.22 -11.22 -28.12
C GLN A 405 8.40 -11.95 -27.06
N GLN A 406 7.30 -12.57 -27.50
CA GLN A 406 6.42 -13.32 -26.62
C GLN A 406 7.13 -14.57 -26.06
N PRO A 407 7.08 -14.79 -24.72
CA PRO A 407 7.63 -15.98 -24.07
C PRO A 407 7.16 -17.29 -24.71
N GLY A 408 8.13 -18.16 -25.05
CA GLY A 408 7.90 -19.49 -25.63
C GLY A 408 7.36 -19.50 -27.06
N VAL A 409 7.19 -18.33 -27.69
CA VAL A 409 6.67 -18.21 -29.06
C VAL A 409 7.69 -17.55 -29.98
N ASP A 410 8.11 -16.34 -29.63
CA ASP A 410 9.02 -15.53 -30.46
C ASP A 410 10.42 -15.43 -29.85
N ASP A 411 10.53 -15.59 -28.53
CA ASP A 411 11.81 -15.57 -27.82
C ASP A 411 12.48 -16.96 -27.77
N ASN A 412 13.48 -17.10 -26.89
CA ASN A 412 14.19 -18.37 -26.70
C ASN A 412 13.95 -18.95 -25.30
N SER A 413 12.78 -18.75 -24.69
CA SER A 413 12.43 -19.47 -23.46
C SER A 413 12.38 -20.98 -23.73
N LEU A 414 12.89 -21.76 -22.77
CA LEU A 414 12.85 -23.22 -22.77
C LEU A 414 11.52 -23.77 -22.28
N ALA A 415 10.84 -23.03 -21.40
CA ALA A 415 9.52 -23.31 -20.84
C ALA A 415 8.83 -22.00 -20.47
N VAL A 416 7.51 -22.05 -20.33
CA VAL A 416 6.67 -20.91 -19.91
C VAL A 416 5.74 -21.36 -18.78
N ILE A 417 5.78 -20.68 -17.65
CA ILE A 417 4.91 -20.94 -16.49
C ILE A 417 3.82 -19.86 -16.43
N GLY A 418 2.56 -20.25 -16.22
CA GLY A 418 1.43 -19.33 -16.17
C GLY A 418 1.31 -18.48 -14.89
N ALA A 419 2.35 -18.44 -14.07
CA ALA A 419 2.39 -17.75 -12.78
C ALA A 419 3.78 -17.17 -12.52
N SER A 420 3.86 -16.16 -11.64
CA SER A 420 5.13 -15.56 -11.22
C SER A 420 6.09 -16.66 -10.76
N THR A 421 7.25 -16.75 -11.40
CA THR A 421 8.30 -17.74 -11.19
C THR A 421 9.58 -16.99 -10.83
N ASN A 422 10.17 -17.33 -9.69
CA ASN A 422 11.08 -16.45 -8.97
C ASN A 422 12.45 -17.11 -8.73
N GLY A 423 12.78 -17.51 -7.50
CA GLY A 423 14.10 -18.09 -7.21
C GLY A 423 14.42 -19.32 -8.06
N ILE A 424 15.69 -19.53 -8.38
CA ILE A 424 16.15 -20.66 -9.21
C ILE A 424 17.46 -21.27 -8.70
N THR A 425 17.54 -22.60 -8.65
CA THR A 425 18.74 -23.30 -8.19
C THR A 425 19.03 -24.57 -9.01
N GLU A 426 20.26 -25.08 -8.93
CA GLU A 426 20.66 -26.36 -9.54
C GLU A 426 20.65 -27.48 -8.49
N TYR A 427 20.01 -28.60 -8.81
CA TYR A 427 20.09 -29.80 -7.98
C TYR A 427 21.38 -30.57 -8.27
N THR A 428 22.33 -30.57 -7.33
CA THR A 428 23.69 -31.11 -7.58
C THR A 428 23.96 -32.46 -6.90
N ALA A 429 23.07 -32.94 -6.04
CA ALA A 429 23.27 -34.19 -5.29
C ALA A 429 23.11 -35.45 -6.14
N THR A 430 23.71 -36.55 -5.68
CA THR A 430 23.70 -37.86 -6.38
C THR A 430 22.59 -38.79 -5.93
N ASN A 431 21.65 -38.30 -5.11
CA ASN A 431 20.40 -38.98 -4.77
C ASN A 431 19.67 -39.49 -6.02
N PHE A 432 18.84 -40.52 -5.84
CA PHE A 432 18.13 -41.18 -6.95
C PHE A 432 19.08 -41.69 -8.05
N SER A 433 20.30 -42.10 -7.70
CA SER A 433 21.35 -42.49 -8.65
C SER A 433 21.78 -41.37 -9.63
N GLY A 434 21.63 -40.11 -9.21
CA GLY A 434 22.01 -38.92 -9.97
C GLY A 434 21.03 -38.57 -11.09
N VAL A 435 19.79 -39.07 -11.05
CA VAL A 435 18.78 -38.76 -12.10
C VAL A 435 18.41 -37.28 -12.12
N MET A 436 18.42 -36.61 -10.96
CA MET A 436 18.17 -35.15 -10.86
C MET A 436 19.44 -34.30 -10.98
N GLN A 437 20.62 -34.91 -11.05
CA GLN A 437 21.87 -34.17 -10.99
C GLN A 437 22.03 -33.26 -12.22
N GLY A 438 22.07 -31.96 -11.99
CA GLY A 438 22.15 -30.92 -13.02
C GLY A 438 20.81 -30.41 -13.53
N ASP A 439 19.69 -30.86 -12.96
CA ASP A 439 18.38 -30.28 -13.22
C ASP A 439 18.22 -28.95 -12.47
N LEU A 440 17.36 -28.08 -12.99
CA LEU A 440 17.03 -26.80 -12.35
C LEU A 440 15.73 -26.93 -11.55
N LEU A 441 15.65 -26.23 -10.43
CA LEU A 441 14.46 -26.09 -9.61
C LEU A 441 14.11 -24.61 -9.51
N SER A 442 12.83 -24.23 -9.62
CA SER A 442 12.40 -22.84 -9.49
C SER A 442 11.09 -22.71 -8.71
N ALA A 443 11.03 -21.72 -7.82
CA ALA A 443 9.86 -21.41 -7.01
C ALA A 443 8.84 -20.59 -7.81
N SER A 444 7.54 -20.85 -7.64
CA SER A 444 6.46 -20.12 -8.31
C SER A 444 5.30 -19.79 -7.38
N PHE A 445 4.69 -18.62 -7.57
CA PHE A 445 3.62 -18.06 -6.73
C PHE A 445 2.34 -18.88 -6.70
N ASN A 446 2.14 -19.80 -7.64
CA ASN A 446 1.03 -20.76 -7.61
C ASN A 446 1.25 -21.93 -6.62
N GLY A 447 2.14 -21.74 -5.62
CA GLY A 447 2.41 -22.73 -4.58
C GLY A 447 3.36 -23.86 -4.99
N ASN A 448 3.95 -23.81 -6.18
CA ASN A 448 4.74 -24.92 -6.73
C ASN A 448 6.23 -24.64 -6.78
N ILE A 449 7.01 -25.73 -6.78
CA ILE A 449 8.42 -25.72 -7.20
C ILE A 449 8.56 -26.59 -8.43
N TYR A 450 8.90 -25.96 -9.56
CA TYR A 450 9.06 -26.64 -10.85
C TYR A 450 10.45 -27.22 -11.02
N ARG A 451 10.52 -28.41 -11.62
CA ARG A 451 11.76 -29.04 -12.07
C ARG A 451 11.89 -28.98 -13.57
N PHE A 452 13.06 -28.56 -14.04
CA PHE A 452 13.42 -28.53 -15.45
C PHE A 452 14.53 -29.54 -15.75
N GLN A 453 14.19 -30.56 -16.53
CA GLN A 453 15.13 -31.62 -16.91
C GLN A 453 15.86 -31.23 -18.18
N LEU A 454 17.10 -30.76 -18.02
CA LEU A 454 17.89 -30.25 -19.12
C LEU A 454 18.41 -31.37 -20.02
N ASN A 455 18.46 -31.12 -21.33
CA ASN A 455 19.19 -31.99 -22.25
C ASN A 455 20.71 -31.89 -21.96
N ALA A 456 21.52 -32.79 -22.54
CA ALA A 456 22.97 -32.78 -22.32
C ALA A 456 23.67 -31.46 -22.73
N MET A 457 23.09 -30.74 -23.70
CA MET A 457 23.57 -29.45 -24.17
C MET A 457 23.09 -28.28 -23.31
N GLY A 458 22.06 -28.46 -22.47
CA GLY A 458 21.44 -27.44 -21.62
C GLY A 458 20.60 -26.41 -22.37
N ASP A 459 20.35 -26.62 -23.66
CA ASP A 459 19.68 -25.66 -24.55
C ASP A 459 18.25 -26.08 -24.92
N ASP A 460 17.73 -27.11 -24.26
CA ASP A 460 16.37 -27.64 -24.44
C ASP A 460 16.02 -28.53 -23.24
N LEU A 461 14.73 -28.80 -23.06
CA LEU A 461 14.22 -29.70 -22.04
C LEU A 461 14.04 -31.12 -22.61
N LEU A 462 14.33 -32.14 -21.79
CA LEU A 462 14.11 -33.55 -22.16
C LEU A 462 12.63 -33.93 -22.13
N VAL A 463 11.89 -33.28 -21.24
CA VAL A 463 10.44 -33.40 -21.02
C VAL A 463 9.91 -32.02 -20.68
N PRO A 464 8.61 -31.75 -20.86
CA PRO A 464 7.99 -30.57 -20.30
C PRO A 464 8.31 -30.44 -18.80
N GLU A 465 8.33 -29.21 -18.32
CA GLU A 465 8.40 -28.88 -16.90
C GLU A 465 7.39 -29.69 -16.08
N THR A 466 7.77 -30.01 -14.87
CA THR A 466 6.93 -30.75 -13.92
C THR A 466 6.98 -30.06 -12.59
N ALA A 467 5.82 -29.80 -11.98
CA ALA A 467 5.77 -29.43 -10.57
C ALA A 467 6.35 -30.60 -9.76
N LEU A 468 7.49 -30.38 -9.12
CA LEU A 468 8.17 -31.39 -8.32
C LEU A 468 7.65 -31.39 -6.88
N PHE A 469 7.36 -30.19 -6.37
CA PHE A 469 6.75 -29.99 -5.07
C PHE A 469 5.46 -29.18 -5.22
N THR A 470 4.39 -29.66 -4.59
CA THR A 470 3.00 -29.12 -4.64
C THR A 470 2.34 -29.32 -3.28
N GLY A 471 1.28 -28.58 -2.97
CA GLY A 471 0.44 -28.84 -1.79
C GLY A 471 1.15 -28.70 -0.43
N PHE A 472 2.24 -27.93 -0.36
CA PHE A 472 2.98 -27.69 0.90
C PHE A 472 2.64 -26.35 1.57
N GLY A 473 1.63 -25.65 1.05
CA GLY A 473 1.07 -24.39 1.58
C GLY A 473 1.88 -23.14 1.21
N GLY A 474 1.17 -22.08 0.83
CA GLY A 474 1.69 -20.72 0.63
C GLY A 474 2.40 -20.47 -0.72
N GLN A 475 3.02 -19.29 -0.86
CA GLN A 475 3.62 -18.82 -2.11
C GLN A 475 5.16 -18.85 -2.00
N PRO A 476 5.86 -19.87 -2.54
CA PRO A 476 7.31 -19.91 -2.47
C PRO A 476 7.92 -18.81 -3.35
N LEU A 477 8.90 -18.08 -2.80
CA LEU A 477 9.56 -16.97 -3.50
C LEU A 477 11.02 -17.29 -3.87
N ASP A 478 11.71 -18.12 -3.07
CA ASP A 478 13.06 -18.58 -3.38
C ASP A 478 13.31 -20.04 -2.93
N VAL A 479 14.26 -20.72 -3.58
CA VAL A 479 14.58 -22.14 -3.40
C VAL A 479 16.09 -22.41 -3.42
N THR A 480 16.57 -23.26 -2.52
CA THR A 480 17.97 -23.73 -2.50
C THR A 480 18.08 -25.24 -2.33
N ALA A 481 19.08 -25.86 -2.96
CA ALA A 481 19.31 -27.30 -2.93
C ALA A 481 20.72 -27.64 -2.41
N GLN A 482 20.84 -28.69 -1.59
CA GLN A 482 22.10 -29.12 -0.98
C GLN A 482 22.76 -30.26 -1.76
N GLY A 483 24.05 -30.12 -2.08
CA GLY A 483 24.84 -31.15 -2.75
C GLY A 483 25.35 -32.26 -1.81
N ASP A 484 26.05 -33.25 -2.38
CA ASP A 484 26.59 -34.41 -1.64
C ASP A 484 27.52 -34.04 -0.46
N GLY A 485 28.23 -32.92 -0.60
CA GLY A 485 29.24 -32.45 0.35
C GLY A 485 28.72 -31.46 1.39
N ASP A 486 27.48 -31.00 1.23
CA ASP A 486 26.91 -29.89 1.97
C ASP A 486 26.15 -30.40 3.21
N PRO A 487 25.74 -29.52 4.15
CA PRO A 487 24.82 -29.89 5.20
C PRO A 487 23.53 -30.47 4.61
N PHE A 488 23.00 -31.51 5.25
CA PHE A 488 21.75 -32.17 4.82
C PHE A 488 21.76 -32.55 3.32
N PRO A 489 22.69 -33.42 2.87
CA PRO A 489 22.85 -33.71 1.45
C PRO A 489 21.56 -34.12 0.73
N GLY A 490 21.33 -33.53 -0.44
CA GLY A 490 20.20 -33.83 -1.32
C GLY A 490 18.89 -33.18 -0.93
N THR A 491 18.84 -32.41 0.17
CA THR A 491 17.63 -31.69 0.59
C THR A 491 17.40 -30.44 -0.27
N VAL A 492 16.13 -30.06 -0.41
CA VAL A 492 15.70 -28.79 -1.01
C VAL A 492 14.96 -27.97 0.04
N TRP A 493 15.13 -26.65 0.02
CA TRP A 493 14.57 -25.72 1.00
C TRP A 493 13.92 -24.57 0.28
N ALA A 494 12.74 -24.16 0.74
CA ALA A 494 11.96 -23.09 0.13
C ALA A 494 11.63 -21.99 1.15
N ALA A 495 11.81 -20.74 0.76
CA ALA A 495 11.29 -19.57 1.47
C ALA A 495 9.86 -19.32 1.02
N VAL A 496 8.90 -19.42 1.93
CA VAL A 496 7.47 -19.28 1.61
C VAL A 496 6.98 -17.90 2.04
N TYR A 497 6.75 -17.04 1.06
CA TYR A 497 6.21 -15.70 1.20
C TYR A 497 4.74 -15.74 1.64
N GLY A 498 4.31 -14.76 2.43
CA GLY A 498 2.97 -14.69 3.05
C GLY A 498 2.76 -15.68 4.21
N ALA A 499 3.19 -16.93 4.06
CA ALA A 499 3.08 -17.95 5.10
C ALA A 499 4.14 -17.85 6.21
N ASP A 500 5.04 -16.86 6.14
CA ASP A 500 6.09 -16.60 7.14
C ASP A 500 6.88 -17.85 7.54
N SER A 501 7.21 -18.71 6.57
CA SER A 501 7.78 -20.03 6.85
C SER A 501 8.91 -20.48 5.90
N VAL A 502 9.59 -21.55 6.30
CA VAL A 502 10.59 -22.26 5.50
C VAL A 502 10.20 -23.74 5.46
N VAL A 503 10.09 -24.28 4.26
CA VAL A 503 9.73 -25.70 4.01
C VAL A 503 10.96 -26.47 3.55
N VAL A 504 11.07 -27.73 3.99
CA VAL A 504 12.20 -28.62 3.77
C VAL A 504 11.74 -29.91 3.10
N PHE A 505 12.37 -30.23 1.97
CA PHE A 505 12.15 -31.46 1.22
C PHE A 505 13.36 -32.39 1.39
N GLU A 506 13.15 -33.53 2.07
CA GLU A 506 14.19 -34.54 2.31
C GLU A 506 14.06 -35.72 1.35
N PRO A 507 15.12 -36.10 0.60
CA PRO A 507 15.06 -37.18 -0.39
C PRO A 507 14.85 -38.56 0.23
N VAL A 508 14.06 -39.39 -0.44
CA VAL A 508 13.68 -40.75 -0.03
C VAL A 508 14.17 -41.76 -1.07
N ASP A 509 15.44 -42.17 -0.96
CA ASP A 509 16.16 -42.91 -2.02
C ASP A 509 15.79 -44.40 -2.22
N PHE A 510 14.92 -44.99 -1.38
CA PHE A 510 14.74 -46.45 -1.34
C PHE A 510 13.31 -46.96 -1.09
N ASN A 511 12.30 -46.11 -1.28
CA ASN A 511 10.93 -46.60 -1.30
C ASN A 511 10.66 -47.36 -2.61
N ASN A 512 9.81 -48.37 -2.52
CA ASN A 512 9.49 -49.24 -3.63
C ASN A 512 8.00 -49.05 -3.91
N CYS A 513 7.67 -47.98 -4.63
CA CYS A 513 6.30 -47.60 -4.97
C CYS A 513 5.88 -48.27 -6.28
N SER A 514 4.64 -48.71 -6.31
CA SER A 514 4.00 -49.22 -7.52
C SER A 514 3.39 -48.12 -8.37
N GLY A 515 2.92 -47.03 -7.74
CA GLY A 515 2.12 -45.98 -8.38
C GLY A 515 0.81 -46.55 -8.94
N ASP A 516 0.31 -47.63 -8.34
CA ASP A 516 -0.96 -48.24 -8.73
C ASP A 516 -2.10 -47.33 -8.20
N TYR A 517 -3.08 -47.04 -9.06
CA TYR A 517 -4.34 -46.37 -8.69
C TYR A 517 -5.15 -47.26 -7.74
N ASP A 518 -5.10 -46.98 -6.44
CA ASP A 518 -5.68 -47.81 -5.37
C ASP A 518 -6.00 -46.94 -4.12
N ASP A 519 -7.28 -46.88 -3.76
CA ASP A 519 -7.88 -46.13 -2.63
C ASP A 519 -7.53 -46.70 -1.24
N SER A 520 -6.61 -47.66 -1.17
CA SER A 520 -6.18 -48.31 0.07
C SER A 520 -4.66 -48.27 0.27
N LEU A 521 -3.94 -47.62 -0.66
CA LEU A 521 -2.50 -47.46 -0.63
C LEU A 521 -2.16 -45.97 -0.52
N ASP A 522 -1.35 -45.65 0.48
CA ASP A 522 -0.58 -44.42 0.60
C ASP A 522 0.89 -44.91 0.65
N GLU A 523 1.58 -44.86 -0.50
CA GLU A 523 2.90 -45.48 -0.65
C GLU A 523 4.07 -44.61 -0.18
N ASP A 524 3.87 -43.30 -0.07
CA ASP A 524 4.88 -42.32 0.37
C ASP A 524 4.65 -41.73 1.77
N PHE A 525 3.54 -42.09 2.41
CA PHE A 525 3.13 -41.80 3.77
C PHE A 525 2.89 -40.31 4.03
N ASP A 526 2.32 -39.63 3.05
CA ASP A 526 2.14 -38.20 3.08
C ASP A 526 0.75 -37.76 3.55
N GLY A 527 -0.20 -38.70 3.63
CA GLY A 527 -1.57 -38.49 4.08
C GLY A 527 -2.61 -38.89 3.03
N PHE A 528 -2.29 -38.73 1.75
CA PHE A 528 -3.21 -38.95 0.63
C PHE A 528 -3.07 -40.37 0.09
N ASP A 529 -4.15 -40.92 -0.46
CA ASP A 529 -4.08 -42.21 -1.11
C ASP A 529 -3.68 -42.07 -2.59
N ASN A 530 -3.10 -43.15 -3.14
CA ASN A 530 -2.60 -43.15 -4.50
C ASN A 530 -3.68 -42.86 -5.55
N ALA A 531 -4.95 -43.22 -5.31
CA ALA A 531 -6.01 -42.95 -6.26
C ALA A 531 -6.30 -41.44 -6.27
N ASP A 532 -6.37 -40.85 -5.09
CA ASP A 532 -6.58 -39.43 -4.88
C ASP A 532 -5.49 -38.57 -5.55
N GLU A 533 -4.23 -38.91 -5.27
CA GLU A 533 -3.08 -38.24 -5.87
C GLU A 533 -3.05 -38.34 -7.40
N ILE A 534 -3.37 -39.52 -7.95
CA ILE A 534 -3.40 -39.70 -9.42
C ILE A 534 -4.52 -38.89 -10.07
N ASP A 535 -5.67 -38.75 -9.41
CA ASP A 535 -6.77 -37.94 -9.91
C ASP A 535 -6.40 -36.45 -9.93
N ASN A 536 -5.64 -35.98 -8.94
CA ASN A 536 -5.07 -34.63 -8.87
C ASN A 536 -3.83 -34.41 -9.74
N GLY A 537 -3.26 -35.47 -10.29
CA GLY A 537 -2.03 -35.41 -11.08
C GLY A 537 -0.76 -35.19 -10.26
N THR A 538 -0.81 -35.43 -8.95
CA THR A 538 0.35 -35.43 -8.04
C THR A 538 1.04 -36.80 -8.06
N ASP A 539 2.23 -36.90 -7.46
CA ASP A 539 3.06 -38.10 -7.56
C ASP A 539 2.89 -39.02 -6.32
N PRO A 540 2.16 -40.15 -6.42
CA PRO A 540 1.83 -41.04 -5.29
C PRO A 540 2.99 -41.83 -4.69
N CYS A 541 4.17 -41.42 -5.10
CA CYS A 541 5.43 -42.02 -4.82
C CYS A 541 6.38 -40.99 -4.17
N SER A 542 5.92 -39.76 -3.91
CA SER A 542 6.69 -38.63 -3.43
C SER A 542 5.86 -37.65 -2.58
N GLY A 543 5.88 -37.82 -1.25
CA GLY A 543 5.18 -36.96 -0.28
C GLY A 543 5.64 -35.49 -0.16
N GLY A 544 6.43 -35.01 -1.12
CA GLY A 544 6.64 -33.59 -1.39
C GLY A 544 5.72 -33.04 -2.49
N SER A 545 4.96 -33.88 -3.18
CA SER A 545 3.97 -33.52 -4.20
C SER A 545 2.61 -33.98 -3.71
N LYS A 546 1.87 -33.06 -3.10
CA LYS A 546 0.55 -33.37 -2.53
C LYS A 546 -0.56 -32.68 -3.32
N PRO A 547 -1.78 -33.23 -3.30
CA PRO A 547 -2.98 -32.49 -3.70
C PRO A 547 -3.15 -31.21 -2.88
N ASN A 548 -4.00 -30.31 -3.37
CA ASN A 548 -4.54 -29.27 -2.50
C ASN A 548 -5.58 -29.92 -1.57
N ASP A 549 -5.65 -29.39 -0.36
CA ASP A 549 -6.45 -29.91 0.75
C ASP A 549 -6.74 -28.73 1.67
N ASN A 550 -7.90 -28.13 1.46
CA ASN A 550 -8.28 -26.87 2.09
C ASN A 550 -8.61 -27.03 3.59
N ASP A 551 -9.12 -28.18 4.02
CA ASP A 551 -9.51 -28.44 5.41
C ASP A 551 -8.49 -29.28 6.22
N GLY A 552 -7.51 -29.88 5.54
CA GLY A 552 -6.40 -30.62 6.13
C GLY A 552 -6.77 -32.04 6.60
N ASP A 553 -7.85 -32.63 6.10
CA ASP A 553 -8.30 -33.96 6.49
C ASP A 553 -7.62 -35.12 5.72
N SER A 554 -6.84 -34.76 4.69
CA SER A 554 -6.10 -35.65 3.78
C SER A 554 -6.94 -36.39 2.74
N GLU A 555 -8.11 -35.86 2.39
CA GLU A 555 -8.81 -36.05 1.12
C GLU A 555 -8.62 -34.75 0.30
N SER A 556 -8.34 -34.84 -1.00
CA SER A 556 -8.06 -33.64 -1.79
C SER A 556 -9.32 -32.85 -2.15
N ASP A 557 -9.15 -31.56 -2.43
CA ASP A 557 -10.24 -30.68 -2.93
C ASP A 557 -10.97 -31.23 -4.19
N LEU A 558 -10.32 -32.12 -4.95
CA LEU A 558 -10.91 -32.69 -6.17
C LEU A 558 -11.81 -33.91 -5.90
N ASN A 559 -11.54 -34.65 -4.82
CA ASN A 559 -12.18 -35.92 -4.51
C ASN A 559 -12.99 -35.88 -3.22
N ASP A 560 -12.69 -34.93 -2.35
CA ASP A 560 -13.55 -34.53 -1.26
C ASP A 560 -14.76 -33.78 -1.85
N PRO A 561 -15.99 -34.16 -1.49
CA PRO A 561 -17.17 -33.41 -1.87
C PRO A 561 -17.62 -32.37 -0.82
N ASP A 562 -16.80 -32.06 0.19
CA ASP A 562 -17.05 -31.15 1.33
C ASP A 562 -15.72 -30.51 1.82
N ASP A 563 -15.16 -29.58 1.03
CA ASP A 563 -13.77 -29.04 1.12
C ASP A 563 -13.48 -28.14 2.35
N ASP A 564 -14.46 -27.94 3.21
CA ASP A 564 -14.32 -27.27 4.50
C ASP A 564 -14.87 -28.09 5.69
N ASN A 565 -15.36 -29.30 5.42
CA ASN A 565 -15.79 -30.30 6.38
C ASN A 565 -16.93 -29.84 7.30
N ASP A 566 -17.81 -28.97 6.81
CA ASP A 566 -18.96 -28.45 7.55
C ASP A 566 -20.22 -29.36 7.47
N GLY A 567 -20.21 -30.33 6.54
CA GLY A 567 -21.29 -31.29 6.29
C GLY A 567 -22.25 -30.91 5.16
N ILE A 568 -21.97 -29.84 4.41
CA ILE A 568 -22.62 -29.40 3.17
C ILE A 568 -21.73 -29.83 2.01
N LEU A 569 -22.32 -30.28 0.90
CA LEU A 569 -21.52 -30.67 -0.25
C LEU A 569 -21.15 -29.44 -1.07
N ASP A 570 -19.96 -29.37 -1.68
CA ASP A 570 -19.49 -28.17 -2.41
C ASP A 570 -20.47 -27.70 -3.49
N VAL A 571 -21.11 -28.66 -4.19
CA VAL A 571 -22.12 -28.36 -5.22
C VAL A 571 -23.38 -27.67 -4.68
N ASP A 572 -23.64 -27.85 -3.39
CA ASP A 572 -24.75 -27.29 -2.62
C ASP A 572 -24.27 -26.18 -1.65
N ASP A 573 -22.97 -25.88 -1.59
CA ASP A 573 -22.37 -24.90 -0.69
C ASP A 573 -21.89 -23.62 -1.41
N PRO A 574 -22.55 -22.47 -1.15
CA PRO A 574 -22.09 -21.16 -1.60
C PRO A 574 -20.66 -20.77 -1.16
N PHE A 575 -20.13 -21.34 -0.09
CA PHE A 575 -18.89 -20.93 0.57
C PHE A 575 -17.94 -22.11 0.83
N ALA A 576 -17.80 -23.00 -0.16
CA ALA A 576 -17.10 -24.30 -0.10
C ALA A 576 -15.68 -24.37 0.51
N ILE A 577 -15.05 -23.25 0.87
CA ILE A 577 -13.76 -23.24 1.59
C ILE A 577 -13.80 -22.48 2.92
N ASP A 578 -15.00 -22.25 3.46
CA ASP A 578 -15.27 -21.52 4.69
C ASP A 578 -16.31 -22.27 5.52
N ALA A 579 -15.81 -23.13 6.41
CA ALA A 579 -16.62 -23.99 7.27
C ALA A 579 -17.61 -23.25 8.18
N ASP A 580 -17.44 -21.93 8.35
CA ASP A 580 -18.35 -21.07 9.08
C ASP A 580 -19.43 -20.45 8.18
N ASN A 581 -19.49 -20.80 6.89
CA ASN A 581 -20.45 -20.34 5.88
C ASN A 581 -20.62 -18.80 5.85
N GLY A 582 -19.53 -18.06 5.98
CA GLY A 582 -19.53 -16.59 6.01
C GLY A 582 -20.12 -15.96 7.27
N THR A 583 -20.45 -16.76 8.29
CA THR A 583 -20.99 -16.26 9.57
C THR A 583 -19.92 -15.66 10.49
N THR A 584 -18.63 -15.79 10.13
CA THR A 584 -17.50 -15.15 10.84
C THR A 584 -17.04 -13.85 10.18
N THR A 585 -17.52 -13.54 8.99
CA THR A 585 -17.16 -12.33 8.26
C THR A 585 -18.01 -11.14 8.72
N ALA A 586 -17.51 -10.45 9.75
CA ALA A 586 -18.15 -9.24 10.28
C ALA A 586 -17.86 -7.99 9.42
N LEU A 587 -18.78 -7.03 9.44
CA LEU A 587 -18.56 -5.71 8.83
C LEU A 587 -17.68 -4.80 9.73
N PRO A 588 -16.83 -3.92 9.17
CA PRO A 588 -16.66 -3.64 7.74
C PRO A 588 -15.76 -4.66 7.03
N VAL A 589 -15.96 -4.80 5.72
CA VAL A 589 -15.09 -5.58 4.82
C VAL A 589 -14.43 -4.61 3.86
N HIS A 590 -13.11 -4.69 3.69
CA HIS A 590 -12.38 -3.92 2.70
C HIS A 590 -11.28 -4.79 2.09
N TYR A 591 -11.47 -5.19 0.84
CA TYR A 591 -10.54 -6.00 0.07
C TYR A 591 -10.00 -5.16 -1.10
N PRO A 592 -8.78 -4.63 -0.97
CA PRO A 592 -8.13 -3.82 -2.01
C PRO A 592 -7.47 -4.68 -3.10
N PHE A 593 -7.68 -6.00 -3.06
CA PHE A 593 -7.09 -6.98 -3.97
C PHE A 593 -5.56 -6.91 -4.12
N PHE A 594 -4.83 -6.44 -3.11
CA PHE A 594 -3.37 -6.59 -3.09
C PHE A 594 -2.98 -8.05 -2.82
N ASN A 595 -1.73 -8.40 -3.15
CA ASN A 595 -1.19 -9.72 -2.87
C ASN A 595 -1.37 -10.12 -1.40
N ALA A 596 -2.11 -11.21 -1.19
CA ALA A 596 -2.39 -11.75 0.14
C ALA A 596 -3.03 -10.71 1.09
N ASP A 597 -3.93 -9.87 0.57
CA ASP A 597 -4.79 -8.98 1.35
C ASP A 597 -6.26 -9.37 1.13
N PRO A 598 -6.91 -10.05 2.09
CA PRO A 598 -6.52 -10.22 3.50
C PRO A 598 -5.57 -11.41 3.78
N GLY A 599 -5.21 -12.21 2.78
CA GLY A 599 -4.31 -13.36 2.94
C GLY A 599 -5.02 -14.68 3.21
N SER A 600 -6.34 -14.70 3.08
CA SER A 600 -7.22 -15.87 3.17
C SER A 600 -8.13 -15.97 1.94
N GLY A 601 -8.84 -17.08 1.79
CA GLY A 601 -9.72 -17.34 0.65
C GLY A 601 -8.95 -17.57 -0.66
N PHE A 602 -9.69 -17.70 -1.76
CA PHE A 602 -9.12 -17.93 -3.09
C PHE A 602 -8.08 -16.85 -3.43
N PHE A 603 -6.88 -17.32 -3.81
CA PHE A 603 -5.73 -16.48 -4.16
C PHE A 603 -5.28 -15.50 -3.06
N GLY A 604 -5.76 -15.67 -1.82
CA GLY A 604 -5.50 -14.75 -0.71
C GLY A 604 -6.30 -13.45 -0.75
N LEU A 605 -7.37 -13.38 -1.56
CA LEU A 605 -8.19 -12.18 -1.81
C LEU A 605 -9.53 -12.14 -1.05
N GLY A 606 -9.78 -13.12 -0.17
CA GLY A 606 -10.94 -13.13 0.73
C GLY A 606 -12.21 -13.76 0.16
N PHE A 607 -12.22 -14.22 -1.09
CA PHE A 607 -13.36 -14.98 -1.63
C PHE A 607 -13.35 -16.42 -1.12
N THR A 608 -14.51 -16.94 -0.77
CA THR A 608 -14.65 -18.28 -0.16
C THR A 608 -15.57 -19.21 -0.96
N GLY A 609 -16.13 -18.75 -2.08
CA GLY A 609 -16.91 -19.61 -2.95
C GLY A 609 -17.29 -18.97 -4.29
N LEU A 610 -18.14 -19.68 -5.04
CA LEU A 610 -18.68 -19.27 -6.33
C LEU A 610 -20.21 -19.46 -6.37
N MET A 611 -20.90 -18.73 -7.25
CA MET A 611 -22.36 -18.87 -7.38
C MET A 611 -22.77 -20.31 -7.75
N ILE A 612 -23.49 -20.99 -6.86
CA ILE A 612 -23.83 -22.40 -7.03
C ILE A 612 -25.10 -22.63 -7.87
N ASN A 613 -25.12 -23.75 -8.59
CA ASN A 613 -26.29 -24.22 -9.33
C ASN A 613 -26.82 -25.59 -8.85
N GLY A 614 -26.25 -26.17 -7.79
CA GLY A 614 -26.64 -27.48 -7.26
C GLY A 614 -26.15 -28.67 -8.09
N ALA A 615 -25.16 -28.48 -8.98
CA ALA A 615 -24.74 -29.52 -9.92
C ALA A 615 -23.28 -29.44 -10.40
N THR A 616 -22.70 -28.24 -10.46
CA THR A 616 -21.32 -28.00 -10.87
C THR A 616 -20.48 -27.71 -9.64
N ASP A 617 -19.31 -28.33 -9.58
CA ASP A 617 -18.30 -28.09 -8.56
C ASP A 617 -17.63 -26.72 -8.74
N TYR A 618 -17.25 -26.04 -7.66
CA TYR A 618 -16.67 -24.70 -7.75
C TYR A 618 -15.33 -24.69 -8.51
N LEU A 619 -14.53 -25.76 -8.42
CA LEU A 619 -13.27 -25.91 -9.15
C LEU A 619 -13.47 -25.91 -10.67
N ASP A 620 -14.66 -26.27 -11.15
CA ASP A 620 -15.04 -26.28 -12.57
C ASP A 620 -15.64 -24.93 -13.05
N GLN A 621 -15.85 -23.96 -12.16
CA GLN A 621 -16.53 -22.68 -12.47
C GLN A 621 -15.58 -21.51 -12.79
N TYR A 622 -14.27 -21.72 -12.73
CA TYR A 622 -13.25 -20.75 -13.13
C TYR A 622 -12.07 -21.44 -13.82
N ASP A 623 -11.21 -20.66 -14.45
CA ASP A 623 -9.94 -21.13 -15.02
C ASP A 623 -8.82 -20.21 -14.52
N GLU A 624 -8.01 -20.73 -13.61
CA GLU A 624 -6.92 -19.98 -12.97
C GLU A 624 -5.94 -19.39 -13.98
N LEU A 625 -5.77 -20.00 -15.16
CA LEU A 625 -4.85 -19.53 -16.21
C LEU A 625 -5.31 -18.23 -16.88
N VAL A 626 -6.57 -17.82 -16.67
CA VAL A 626 -7.13 -16.58 -17.21
C VAL A 626 -7.58 -15.63 -16.10
N LEU A 627 -7.11 -15.84 -14.87
CA LEU A 627 -7.27 -14.93 -13.76
C LEU A 627 -5.96 -14.18 -13.51
N ALA A 628 -6.07 -12.87 -13.32
CA ALA A 628 -5.05 -12.08 -12.66
C ALA A 628 -5.62 -11.65 -11.31
N ALA A 629 -5.33 -12.45 -10.29
CA ALA A 629 -5.80 -12.26 -8.93
C ALA A 629 -4.67 -11.69 -8.08
N GLY A 630 -4.75 -10.40 -7.76
CA GLY A 630 -3.74 -9.74 -6.94
C GLY A 630 -2.70 -8.95 -7.73
N GLY A 631 -1.48 -8.96 -7.22
CA GLY A 631 -0.35 -8.19 -7.71
C GLY A 631 -0.24 -6.82 -7.04
N ALA A 632 0.78 -6.07 -7.42
CA ALA A 632 1.04 -4.77 -6.82
C ALA A 632 0.08 -3.64 -7.25
N ALA A 633 -0.82 -3.87 -8.23
CA ALA A 633 -1.85 -2.87 -8.56
C ALA A 633 -3.07 -3.00 -7.67
N GLY A 634 -3.19 -4.08 -6.89
CA GLY A 634 -4.39 -4.27 -6.07
C GLY A 634 -5.62 -4.51 -6.94
N LEU A 635 -5.57 -5.46 -7.89
CA LEU A 635 -6.67 -5.67 -8.85
C LEU A 635 -7.12 -7.13 -8.86
N PHE A 636 -8.40 -7.33 -9.16
CA PHE A 636 -8.93 -8.62 -9.57
C PHE A 636 -9.39 -8.55 -11.01
N THR A 637 -8.83 -9.38 -11.90
CA THR A 637 -9.21 -9.41 -13.32
C THR A 637 -9.53 -10.82 -13.79
N VAL A 638 -10.71 -10.96 -14.40
CA VAL A 638 -11.06 -12.13 -15.22
C VAL A 638 -10.76 -11.76 -16.67
N GLU A 639 -9.61 -12.19 -17.18
CA GLU A 639 -9.08 -11.78 -18.50
C GLU A 639 -9.94 -12.28 -19.68
N ALA A 640 -10.68 -13.37 -19.45
CA ALA A 640 -11.52 -14.01 -20.44
C ALA A 640 -12.86 -14.48 -19.86
N ALA A 641 -13.72 -13.53 -19.46
CA ALA A 641 -15.05 -13.81 -18.96
C ALA A 641 -15.87 -14.68 -19.95
N THR A 642 -16.22 -15.89 -19.52
CA THR A 642 -16.88 -16.90 -20.37
C THR A 642 -18.38 -16.61 -20.53
N SER A 643 -19.09 -17.46 -21.27
CA SER A 643 -20.48 -17.22 -21.65
C SER A 643 -21.51 -17.67 -20.61
N GLY A 644 -21.08 -18.20 -19.47
CA GLY A 644 -21.96 -18.63 -18.38
C GLY A 644 -22.78 -17.47 -17.83
N ASP A 645 -24.04 -17.72 -17.47
CA ASP A 645 -24.91 -16.68 -16.91
C ASP A 645 -25.93 -17.27 -15.94
N ALA A 646 -26.09 -16.62 -14.79
CA ALA A 646 -27.05 -16.99 -13.74
C ALA A 646 -28.52 -16.68 -14.10
N ILE A 647 -28.85 -16.23 -15.33
CA ILE A 647 -30.20 -15.76 -15.65
C ILE A 647 -31.15 -16.91 -16.05
N GLY A 648 -32.27 -17.02 -15.34
CA GLY A 648 -33.48 -17.73 -15.72
C GLY A 648 -33.39 -19.24 -15.63
N SER A 649 -33.02 -19.90 -16.74
CA SER A 649 -32.89 -21.37 -16.76
C SER A 649 -31.55 -21.83 -17.30
N SER A 650 -30.60 -20.91 -17.47
CA SER A 650 -29.25 -21.22 -17.90
C SER A 650 -28.49 -21.79 -16.70
N ASN A 651 -28.48 -21.04 -15.59
CA ASN A 651 -27.87 -21.38 -14.30
C ASN A 651 -26.54 -22.12 -14.47
N ASP A 652 -25.71 -21.57 -15.34
CA ASP A 652 -24.38 -22.03 -15.71
C ASP A 652 -23.33 -20.93 -15.54
N GLN A 653 -23.52 -20.05 -14.55
CA GLN A 653 -22.59 -18.96 -14.23
C GLN A 653 -21.18 -19.50 -13.93
N ASP A 654 -20.21 -18.94 -14.64
CA ASP A 654 -18.78 -19.10 -14.41
C ASP A 654 -18.23 -17.76 -13.87
N ASN A 655 -17.13 -17.73 -13.13
CA ASN A 655 -16.50 -16.51 -12.63
C ASN A 655 -17.45 -15.61 -11.80
N GLY A 656 -18.34 -16.22 -11.02
CA GLY A 656 -19.22 -15.53 -10.06
C GLY A 656 -18.68 -15.67 -8.64
N PHE A 657 -17.52 -15.05 -8.35
CA PHE A 657 -16.83 -15.16 -7.06
C PHE A 657 -17.60 -14.49 -5.94
N GLN A 658 -17.65 -15.12 -4.77
CA GLN A 658 -18.41 -14.62 -3.62
C GLN A 658 -17.74 -14.91 -2.29
N LEU A 659 -18.18 -14.14 -1.30
CA LEU A 659 -17.97 -14.40 0.11
C LEU A 659 -19.29 -14.22 0.85
N GLY A 660 -19.39 -14.83 2.03
CA GLY A 660 -20.52 -14.61 2.93
C GLY A 660 -20.20 -13.50 3.93
N ILE A 661 -21.22 -12.72 4.29
CA ILE A 661 -21.16 -11.74 5.39
C ILE A 661 -22.22 -12.05 6.44
N ASP A 662 -21.86 -11.89 7.72
CA ASP A 662 -22.74 -12.16 8.86
C ASP A 662 -23.79 -11.05 9.03
N VAL A 663 -24.89 -11.15 8.29
CA VAL A 663 -26.01 -10.21 8.34
C VAL A 663 -27.36 -10.89 8.27
N ASP A 664 -28.33 -10.39 9.05
CA ASP A 664 -29.69 -10.92 9.12
C ASP A 664 -30.74 -9.79 9.17
N THR A 665 -32.02 -10.14 9.34
CA THR A 665 -33.11 -9.15 9.47
C THR A 665 -32.98 -8.19 10.67
N ASN A 666 -32.07 -8.44 11.61
CA ASN A 666 -31.76 -7.59 12.75
C ASN A 666 -30.56 -6.66 12.49
N SER A 667 -29.80 -6.88 11.41
CA SER A 667 -28.66 -6.04 11.05
C SER A 667 -29.06 -4.60 10.68
N SER A 668 -28.12 -3.66 10.82
CA SER A 668 -28.21 -2.29 10.32
C SER A 668 -28.41 -2.25 8.80
N THR A 669 -28.88 -1.11 8.29
CA THR A 669 -28.66 -0.80 6.87
C THR A 669 -27.17 -0.82 6.60
N PHE A 670 -26.76 -1.43 5.49
CA PHE A 670 -25.36 -1.47 5.06
C PHE A 670 -25.27 -1.29 3.54
N SER A 671 -24.09 -0.97 3.05
CA SER A 671 -23.81 -0.79 1.63
C SER A 671 -22.65 -1.65 1.18
N ILE A 672 -22.76 -2.18 -0.04
CA ILE A 672 -21.74 -2.97 -0.71
C ILE A 672 -21.26 -2.15 -1.90
N GLN A 673 -19.95 -2.01 -2.07
CA GLN A 673 -19.32 -1.21 -3.11
C GLN A 673 -18.25 -2.01 -3.85
N THR A 674 -18.17 -1.79 -5.16
CA THR A 674 -17.00 -2.16 -5.96
C THR A 674 -16.75 -1.14 -7.06
N ARG A 675 -15.52 -1.08 -7.54
CA ARG A 675 -15.08 -0.19 -8.62
C ARG A 675 -14.65 -0.97 -9.84
N LEU A 676 -15.23 -0.62 -11.00
CA LEU A 676 -14.85 -1.15 -12.31
C LEU A 676 -13.87 -0.20 -12.98
N LEU A 677 -12.74 -0.72 -13.48
CA LEU A 677 -11.69 0.10 -14.08
C LEU A 677 -11.69 0.07 -15.61
N SER A 678 -11.37 1.22 -16.19
CA SER A 678 -11.09 1.34 -17.61
C SER A 678 -9.67 0.84 -17.95
N PRO A 679 -9.41 0.37 -19.19
CA PRO A 679 -10.37 0.28 -20.30
C PRO A 679 -11.31 -0.92 -20.17
N TYR A 680 -12.60 -0.70 -20.45
CA TYR A 680 -13.63 -1.72 -20.29
C TYR A 680 -13.72 -2.67 -21.49
N PHE A 681 -14.18 -3.89 -21.25
CA PHE A 681 -14.45 -4.90 -22.28
C PHE A 681 -13.23 -5.19 -23.17
N GLN A 682 -12.04 -5.30 -22.57
CA GLN A 682 -10.82 -5.60 -23.29
C GLN A 682 -10.91 -6.97 -23.98
N VAL A 683 -10.28 -7.11 -25.16
CA VAL A 683 -10.11 -8.40 -25.82
C VAL A 683 -8.64 -8.56 -26.14
N GLY A 684 -7.95 -9.46 -25.43
CA GLY A 684 -6.50 -9.62 -25.51
C GLY A 684 -5.75 -8.35 -25.10
N GLY A 685 -6.13 -7.76 -23.95
CA GLY A 685 -5.49 -6.57 -23.38
C GLY A 685 -5.71 -5.26 -24.16
N SER A 686 -6.47 -5.29 -25.26
CA SER A 686 -6.74 -4.12 -26.08
C SER A 686 -8.17 -3.62 -25.90
N PRO A 687 -8.41 -2.29 -25.81
CA PRO A 687 -9.75 -1.72 -25.78
C PRO A 687 -10.57 -2.19 -26.98
N SER A 688 -11.77 -2.71 -26.72
CA SER A 688 -12.67 -3.21 -27.76
C SER A 688 -14.02 -2.50 -27.69
N VAL A 689 -14.74 -2.46 -28.83
CA VAL A 689 -16.13 -1.97 -28.80
C VAL A 689 -16.97 -3.07 -28.14
N PRO A 690 -17.69 -2.79 -27.04
CA PRO A 690 -18.43 -3.80 -26.32
C PRO A 690 -19.46 -4.48 -27.23
N ILE A 691 -19.54 -5.81 -27.14
CA ILE A 691 -20.46 -6.62 -27.91
C ILE A 691 -21.69 -6.88 -27.06
N ASN A 692 -22.88 -6.87 -27.67
CA ASN A 692 -24.14 -7.03 -26.96
C ASN A 692 -24.11 -8.24 -26.01
N SER A 693 -24.60 -8.03 -24.78
CA SER A 693 -24.69 -9.02 -23.69
C SER A 693 -23.36 -9.40 -23.00
N GLN A 694 -22.27 -8.69 -23.31
CA GLN A 694 -21.13 -8.64 -22.38
C GLN A 694 -21.50 -7.75 -21.19
N SER A 695 -21.25 -8.24 -19.98
CA SER A 695 -21.45 -7.45 -18.76
C SER A 695 -20.63 -7.95 -17.58
N PHE A 696 -20.29 -7.06 -16.66
CA PHE A 696 -19.67 -7.41 -15.38
C PHE A 696 -20.02 -6.38 -14.30
N GLY A 697 -19.95 -6.78 -13.03
CA GLY A 697 -20.34 -5.93 -11.91
C GLY A 697 -20.45 -6.69 -10.59
N LEU A 698 -21.50 -6.37 -9.83
CA LEU A 698 -21.71 -6.76 -8.44
C LEU A 698 -23.04 -7.49 -8.25
N PHE A 699 -23.12 -8.46 -7.33
CA PHE A 699 -24.37 -9.10 -6.93
C PHE A 699 -24.50 -9.29 -5.41
N VAL A 700 -25.74 -9.51 -4.97
CA VAL A 700 -26.13 -9.89 -3.60
C VAL A 700 -27.27 -10.91 -3.64
N GLY A 701 -27.22 -11.96 -2.81
CA GLY A 701 -28.21 -13.05 -2.84
C GLY A 701 -27.95 -14.15 -1.80
N THR A 702 -28.52 -15.33 -2.04
CA THR A 702 -28.27 -16.55 -1.22
C THR A 702 -27.08 -17.37 -1.72
N GLY A 703 -26.30 -16.83 -2.66
CA GLY A 703 -25.16 -17.52 -3.26
C GLY A 703 -25.52 -18.53 -4.34
N ASP A 704 -26.81 -18.79 -4.56
CA ASP A 704 -27.30 -19.60 -5.67
C ASP A 704 -27.66 -18.74 -6.90
N GLN A 705 -27.78 -19.41 -8.04
CA GLN A 705 -28.09 -18.78 -9.33
C GLN A 705 -29.60 -18.53 -9.57
N ASP A 706 -30.49 -18.81 -8.61
CA ASP A 706 -31.94 -18.61 -8.71
C ASP A 706 -32.47 -17.49 -7.78
N ASN A 707 -31.61 -16.92 -6.94
CA ASN A 707 -31.98 -16.01 -5.86
C ASN A 707 -30.92 -14.92 -5.64
N TYR A 708 -30.91 -13.91 -6.51
CA TYR A 708 -29.98 -12.78 -6.43
C TYR A 708 -30.53 -11.47 -7.00
N VAL A 709 -29.86 -10.37 -6.67
CA VAL A 709 -29.95 -9.09 -7.35
C VAL A 709 -28.55 -8.75 -7.86
N LYS A 710 -28.40 -8.45 -9.16
CA LYS A 710 -27.13 -7.99 -9.75
C LYS A 710 -27.27 -6.63 -10.42
N VAL A 711 -26.20 -5.84 -10.33
CA VAL A 711 -26.01 -4.59 -11.06
C VAL A 711 -24.72 -4.71 -11.86
N VAL A 712 -24.81 -4.49 -13.17
CA VAL A 712 -23.69 -4.72 -14.09
C VAL A 712 -23.55 -3.59 -15.09
N PHE A 713 -22.29 -3.32 -15.46
CA PHE A 713 -22.00 -2.58 -16.68
C PHE A 713 -22.34 -3.44 -17.88
N ASP A 714 -23.39 -3.07 -18.62
CA ASP A 714 -23.91 -3.79 -19.78
C ASP A 714 -23.47 -3.11 -21.08
N ALA A 715 -22.93 -3.91 -22.00
CA ALA A 715 -22.47 -3.43 -23.30
C ALA A 715 -23.56 -2.74 -24.16
N GLN A 716 -24.85 -3.05 -23.95
CA GLN A 716 -26.02 -2.51 -24.67
C GLN A 716 -25.79 -2.30 -26.18
N SER A 717 -25.36 -3.36 -26.88
CA SER A 717 -25.03 -3.33 -28.32
C SER A 717 -23.95 -2.31 -28.72
N GLY A 718 -22.99 -2.06 -27.83
CA GLY A 718 -21.85 -1.16 -28.03
C GLY A 718 -22.16 0.30 -27.70
N ALA A 719 -23.35 0.60 -27.16
CA ALA A 719 -23.69 1.93 -26.67
C ALA A 719 -23.28 2.15 -25.21
N GLY A 720 -23.09 1.07 -24.45
CA GLY A 720 -22.86 1.12 -23.00
C GLY A 720 -24.10 1.54 -22.21
N GLY A 721 -24.15 1.12 -20.96
CA GLY A 721 -25.15 1.51 -19.97
C GLY A 721 -25.17 0.50 -18.84
N LEU A 722 -26.10 0.62 -17.89
CA LEU A 722 -26.19 -0.32 -16.78
C LEU A 722 -27.42 -1.21 -16.88
N ALA A 723 -27.34 -2.41 -16.31
CA ALA A 723 -28.47 -3.30 -16.14
C ALA A 723 -28.60 -3.73 -14.68
N VAL A 724 -29.83 -3.73 -14.17
CA VAL A 724 -30.20 -4.29 -12.88
C VAL A 724 -31.09 -5.49 -13.12
N THR A 725 -30.72 -6.66 -12.63
CA THR A 725 -31.51 -7.89 -12.73
C THR A 725 -31.80 -8.42 -11.34
N SER A 726 -33.05 -8.76 -11.08
CA SER A 726 -33.45 -9.49 -9.88
C SER A 726 -34.05 -10.83 -10.30
N GLU A 727 -33.59 -11.90 -9.67
CA GLU A 727 -34.07 -13.26 -9.87
C GLU A 727 -34.49 -13.83 -8.52
N ILE A 728 -35.76 -14.21 -8.40
CA ILE A 728 -36.32 -14.73 -7.15
C ILE A 728 -37.03 -16.06 -7.43
N GLY A 729 -36.44 -17.17 -6.96
CA GLY A 729 -36.95 -18.52 -7.19
C GLY A 729 -36.97 -18.91 -8.67
N GLY A 730 -35.92 -18.54 -9.41
CA GLY A 730 -35.75 -18.84 -10.84
C GLY A 730 -36.66 -18.02 -11.76
N VAL A 731 -37.05 -16.81 -11.32
CA VAL A 731 -37.88 -15.88 -12.10
C VAL A 731 -37.19 -14.53 -12.16
N ASP A 732 -36.67 -14.19 -13.34
CA ASP A 732 -35.90 -12.98 -13.60
C ASP A 732 -36.77 -11.75 -13.96
N ALA A 733 -36.26 -10.59 -13.59
CA ALA A 733 -36.75 -9.27 -14.00
C ALA A 733 -35.57 -8.30 -14.19
N THR A 734 -35.32 -7.90 -15.43
CA THR A 734 -34.24 -6.96 -15.79
C THR A 734 -34.75 -5.57 -16.17
N SER A 735 -34.08 -4.54 -15.66
CA SER A 735 -34.21 -3.14 -16.07
C SER A 735 -32.88 -2.63 -16.62
N THR A 736 -32.91 -1.90 -17.74
CA THR A 736 -31.72 -1.34 -18.41
C THR A 736 -31.75 0.19 -18.40
N PHE A 737 -30.59 0.80 -18.18
CA PHE A 737 -30.40 2.25 -18.09
C PHE A 737 -29.35 2.68 -19.11
N ASP A 738 -29.70 3.58 -20.01
CA ASP A 738 -28.80 4.05 -21.07
C ASP A 738 -27.89 5.20 -20.60
N VAL A 739 -26.88 5.53 -21.40
CA VAL A 739 -25.95 6.66 -21.16
C VAL A 739 -26.64 8.02 -20.97
N GLY A 740 -27.90 8.18 -21.41
CA GLY A 740 -28.68 9.39 -21.16
C GLY A 740 -29.17 9.52 -19.72
N VAL A 741 -29.16 8.42 -18.96
CA VAL A 741 -29.50 8.36 -17.53
C VAL A 741 -28.24 8.36 -16.67
N VAL A 742 -27.26 7.53 -16.99
CA VAL A 742 -26.08 7.28 -16.12
C VAL A 742 -24.82 8.07 -16.52
N GLY A 743 -24.84 8.79 -17.65
CA GLY A 743 -23.65 9.45 -18.18
C GLY A 743 -22.84 8.58 -19.14
N ASP A 744 -21.69 9.08 -19.59
CA ASP A 744 -20.82 8.39 -20.56
C ASP A 744 -19.92 7.35 -19.87
N VAL A 745 -20.52 6.22 -19.51
CA VAL A 745 -19.83 5.09 -18.85
C VAL A 745 -18.78 4.38 -19.71
N LEU A 746 -18.74 4.61 -21.03
CA LEU A 746 -17.76 3.94 -21.90
C LEU A 746 -16.41 4.65 -21.94
N ASN A 747 -16.43 5.97 -21.73
CA ASN A 747 -15.22 6.80 -21.73
C ASN A 747 -14.87 7.29 -20.32
N SER A 748 -15.52 6.77 -19.29
CA SER A 748 -15.15 7.01 -17.90
C SER A 748 -13.82 6.34 -17.56
N ILE A 749 -13.16 6.87 -16.55
CA ILE A 749 -11.94 6.32 -15.96
C ILE A 749 -12.30 5.14 -15.05
N PHE A 750 -13.37 5.27 -14.25
CA PHE A 750 -13.91 4.22 -13.40
C PHE A 750 -15.43 4.34 -13.18
N ILE A 751 -16.06 3.23 -12.78
CA ILE A 751 -17.48 3.17 -12.42
C ILE A 751 -17.60 2.52 -11.04
N ASP A 752 -18.19 3.22 -10.09
CA ASP A 752 -18.50 2.68 -8.77
C ASP A 752 -19.93 2.16 -8.73
N LEU A 753 -20.08 0.88 -8.39
CA LEU A 753 -21.37 0.21 -8.26
C LEU A 753 -21.68 -0.05 -6.79
N TYR A 754 -22.92 0.23 -6.41
CA TYR A 754 -23.38 0.09 -5.04
C TYR A 754 -24.66 -0.74 -4.93
N PHE A 755 -24.78 -1.45 -3.81
CA PHE A 755 -26.05 -1.87 -3.25
C PHE A 755 -26.22 -1.29 -1.85
N THR A 756 -27.35 -0.65 -1.58
CA THR A 756 -27.81 -0.42 -0.20
C THR A 756 -28.82 -1.49 0.17
N VAL A 757 -28.51 -2.29 1.19
CA VAL A 757 -29.42 -3.31 1.72
C VAL A 757 -30.07 -2.75 2.98
N ASP A 758 -31.40 -2.78 3.03
CA ASP A 758 -32.19 -2.49 4.23
C ASP A 758 -32.82 -3.81 4.72
N PRO A 759 -32.21 -4.47 5.73
CA PRO A 759 -32.71 -5.72 6.27
C PRO A 759 -34.10 -5.62 6.90
N THR A 760 -34.45 -4.44 7.42
CA THR A 760 -35.75 -4.21 8.08
C THR A 760 -36.86 -4.04 7.05
N ALA A 761 -36.59 -3.31 5.96
CA ALA A 761 -37.53 -3.14 4.85
C ALA A 761 -37.56 -4.33 3.89
N LEU A 762 -36.56 -5.22 3.96
CA LEU A 762 -36.32 -6.32 3.00
C LEU A 762 -36.19 -5.78 1.58
N THR A 763 -35.33 -4.78 1.41
CA THR A 763 -35.09 -4.16 0.11
C THR A 763 -33.61 -3.98 -0.20
N VAL A 764 -33.30 -3.99 -1.49
CA VAL A 764 -31.98 -3.65 -2.05
C VAL A 764 -32.16 -2.48 -3.02
N GLN A 765 -31.40 -1.41 -2.85
CA GLN A 765 -31.33 -0.26 -3.75
C GLN A 765 -29.99 -0.28 -4.52
N PRO A 766 -30.01 -0.57 -5.84
CA PRO A 766 -28.83 -0.43 -6.69
C PRO A 766 -28.58 1.04 -7.05
N THR A 767 -27.33 1.47 -6.97
CA THR A 767 -26.90 2.85 -7.23
C THR A 767 -25.55 2.84 -7.97
N VAL A 768 -25.27 3.87 -8.78
CA VAL A 768 -23.99 4.04 -9.50
C VAL A 768 -23.40 5.43 -9.26
N SER A 769 -22.07 5.52 -9.23
CA SER A 769 -21.32 6.74 -9.53
C SER A 769 -20.36 6.50 -10.71
N VAL A 770 -20.15 7.53 -11.53
CA VAL A 770 -19.25 7.49 -12.69
C VAL A 770 -18.23 8.61 -12.51
N ASP A 771 -16.93 8.29 -12.52
CA ASP A 771 -15.82 9.22 -12.29
C ASP A 771 -16.00 10.08 -11.03
N ALA A 772 -16.37 9.44 -9.91
CA ALA A 772 -16.71 10.10 -8.63
C ALA A 772 -17.81 11.18 -8.76
N GLY A 773 -18.68 11.07 -9.77
CA GLY A 773 -19.86 11.90 -9.94
C GLY A 773 -20.95 11.65 -8.88
N PRO A 774 -22.08 12.36 -8.98
CA PRO A 774 -23.19 12.17 -8.05
C PRO A 774 -23.75 10.74 -8.14
N LEU A 775 -24.20 10.21 -7.01
CA LEU A 775 -24.89 8.92 -6.96
C LEU A 775 -26.23 8.97 -7.71
N ILE A 776 -26.46 7.96 -8.55
CA ILE A 776 -27.65 7.80 -9.37
C ILE A 776 -28.34 6.48 -9.01
N ASP A 777 -29.55 6.58 -8.46
CA ASP A 777 -30.39 5.41 -8.19
C ASP A 777 -30.88 4.76 -9.49
N LEU A 778 -30.65 3.45 -9.62
CA LEU A 778 -31.02 2.66 -10.79
C LEU A 778 -32.42 2.07 -10.62
N GLY A 779 -33.41 2.96 -10.63
CA GLY A 779 -34.81 2.59 -10.40
C GLY A 779 -35.18 2.56 -8.90
N PRO A 780 -36.40 2.11 -8.57
CA PRO A 780 -36.85 2.03 -7.17
C PRO A 780 -36.21 0.85 -6.41
N PRO A 781 -36.23 0.86 -5.06
CA PRO A 781 -35.74 -0.26 -4.26
C PRO A 781 -36.46 -1.57 -4.63
N LEU A 782 -35.69 -2.65 -4.76
CA LEU A 782 -36.17 -3.98 -5.11
C LEU A 782 -36.45 -4.78 -3.85
N ALA A 783 -37.60 -5.46 -3.79
CA ALA A 783 -37.96 -6.29 -2.64
C ALA A 783 -37.25 -7.65 -2.69
N ILE A 784 -36.67 -8.07 -1.57
CA ILE A 784 -36.01 -9.37 -1.40
C ILE A 784 -36.81 -10.30 -0.46
N PRO A 785 -36.71 -11.63 -0.61
CA PRO A 785 -37.31 -12.58 0.33
C PRO A 785 -36.71 -12.47 1.73
N ALA A 786 -37.55 -12.58 2.76
CA ALA A 786 -37.09 -12.63 4.15
C ALA A 786 -36.18 -13.84 4.46
N SER A 787 -36.20 -14.86 3.61
CA SER A 787 -35.34 -16.05 3.76
C SER A 787 -33.88 -15.81 3.39
N TRP A 788 -33.53 -14.66 2.79
CA TRP A 788 -32.12 -14.32 2.48
C TRP A 788 -31.38 -13.73 3.69
N LEU A 789 -32.11 -13.37 4.74
CA LEU A 789 -31.60 -12.67 5.93
C LEU A 789 -32.15 -13.33 7.19
N ASN A 790 -32.34 -14.65 7.16
CA ASN A 790 -33.08 -15.34 8.20
C ASN A 790 -32.17 -15.57 9.43
N PRO A 791 -32.47 -15.01 10.61
CA PRO A 791 -31.57 -15.05 11.78
C PRO A 791 -31.42 -16.45 12.43
N LEU A 792 -31.87 -17.50 11.75
CA LEU A 792 -31.86 -18.90 12.18
C LEU A 792 -31.26 -19.82 11.13
N ASP A 793 -30.77 -19.30 10.00
CA ASP A 793 -29.87 -20.05 9.14
C ASP A 793 -28.45 -19.98 9.71
N ASP A 794 -27.65 -20.95 9.29
CA ASP A 794 -26.24 -21.05 9.65
C ASP A 794 -25.40 -20.62 8.43
N GLN A 795 -25.84 -19.58 7.70
CA GLN A 795 -25.23 -19.13 6.43
C GLN A 795 -25.32 -17.60 6.28
N GLY A 796 -24.19 -16.96 5.97
CA GLY A 796 -24.10 -15.54 5.70
C GLY A 796 -24.75 -15.12 4.37
N LEU A 797 -25.06 -13.84 4.22
CA LEU A 797 -25.57 -13.30 2.95
C LEU A 797 -24.44 -13.31 1.92
N ALA A 798 -24.66 -13.91 0.75
CA ALA A 798 -23.66 -13.94 -0.31
C ALA A 798 -23.59 -12.60 -1.04
N ILE A 799 -22.37 -12.10 -1.20
CA ILE A 799 -22.04 -10.91 -1.97
C ILE A 799 -20.86 -11.22 -2.87
N GLY A 800 -20.80 -10.64 -4.06
CA GLY A 800 -19.74 -11.05 -4.97
C GLY A 800 -19.66 -10.31 -6.28
N LEU A 801 -18.62 -10.67 -7.03
CA LEU A 801 -18.30 -10.16 -8.36
C LEU A 801 -18.89 -11.10 -9.41
N ILE A 802 -19.40 -10.53 -10.51
CA ILE A 802 -20.00 -11.34 -11.57
C ILE A 802 -19.61 -10.81 -12.95
N SER A 803 -19.35 -11.71 -13.89
CA SER A 803 -19.11 -11.37 -15.29
C SER A 803 -19.76 -12.38 -16.23
N THR A 804 -20.14 -11.95 -17.44
CA THR A 804 -20.66 -12.85 -18.47
C THR A 804 -20.46 -12.28 -19.86
N SER A 805 -20.13 -13.15 -20.81
CA SER A 805 -20.12 -12.87 -22.25
C SER A 805 -21.27 -13.56 -23.00
N VAL A 806 -22.33 -13.96 -22.27
CA VAL A 806 -23.49 -14.68 -22.82
C VAL A 806 -24.00 -14.05 -24.11
N GLY A 807 -24.32 -14.87 -25.12
CA GLY A 807 -24.86 -14.40 -26.40
C GLY A 807 -23.88 -13.67 -27.33
N SER A 808 -22.75 -13.13 -26.83
CA SER A 808 -21.71 -12.48 -27.64
C SER A 808 -20.80 -13.50 -28.35
N GLY A 809 -20.47 -14.60 -27.65
CA GLY A 809 -19.53 -15.63 -28.09
C GLY A 809 -18.07 -15.16 -28.11
N VAL A 810 -17.74 -14.02 -27.50
CA VAL A 810 -16.40 -13.44 -27.43
C VAL A 810 -16.09 -13.12 -25.97
N PRO A 811 -15.15 -13.86 -25.32
CA PRO A 811 -14.66 -13.51 -23.99
C PRO A 811 -14.05 -12.12 -23.94
N PHE A 812 -14.07 -11.49 -22.78
CA PHE A 812 -13.49 -10.17 -22.55
C PHE A 812 -12.88 -10.07 -21.15
N GLY A 813 -11.98 -9.10 -20.97
CA GLY A 813 -11.39 -8.76 -19.68
C GLY A 813 -12.34 -7.94 -18.81
N ALA A 814 -12.62 -8.43 -17.61
CA ALA A 814 -13.39 -7.75 -16.57
C ALA A 814 -12.47 -7.47 -15.37
N THR A 815 -12.30 -6.19 -15.02
CA THR A 815 -11.35 -5.74 -14.00
C THR A 815 -12.06 -4.96 -12.90
N TRP A 816 -11.76 -5.33 -11.65
CA TRP A 816 -12.21 -4.68 -10.44
C TRP A 816 -11.01 -4.17 -9.63
N ASP A 817 -11.18 -3.00 -9.02
CA ASP A 817 -10.16 -2.33 -8.19
C ASP A 817 -10.23 -2.83 -6.75
N PHE A 818 -11.38 -2.72 -6.12
CA PHE A 818 -11.59 -3.15 -4.74
C PHE A 818 -13.01 -3.65 -4.53
N PHE A 819 -13.21 -4.23 -3.36
CA PHE A 819 -14.50 -4.67 -2.85
C PHE A 819 -14.67 -4.26 -1.40
N GLU A 820 -15.77 -3.57 -1.08
CA GLU A 820 -15.99 -3.00 0.24
C GLU A 820 -17.43 -3.20 0.72
N VAL A 821 -17.60 -3.38 2.02
CA VAL A 821 -18.89 -3.39 2.70
C VAL A 821 -18.83 -2.51 3.95
N THR A 822 -19.68 -1.50 3.99
CA THR A 822 -19.73 -0.49 5.07
C THR A 822 -21.12 -0.41 5.70
N ALA A 823 -21.18 0.04 6.95
CA ALA A 823 -22.45 0.36 7.58
C ALA A 823 -23.07 1.61 6.94
N GLY A 824 -24.40 1.64 6.82
CA GLY A 824 -25.16 2.77 6.27
C GLY A 824 -25.46 2.67 4.77
N PRO A 825 -26.19 3.67 4.22
CA PRO A 825 -26.57 3.68 2.81
C PRO A 825 -25.42 4.14 1.89
N ALA A 826 -25.51 3.77 0.60
CA ALA A 826 -24.48 4.07 -0.40
C ALA A 826 -24.14 5.57 -0.49
N GLY A 827 -22.85 5.89 -0.54
CA GLY A 827 -22.27 7.24 -0.56
C GLY A 827 -22.62 8.14 0.62
N ILE A 828 -23.24 7.57 1.66
CA ILE A 828 -23.04 8.04 3.02
C ILE A 828 -21.92 7.17 3.54
N GLU A 829 -20.69 7.68 3.51
CA GLU A 829 -19.75 7.23 4.53
C GLU A 829 -20.48 7.44 5.85
N CYS A 830 -20.71 6.36 6.61
CA CYS A 830 -20.77 6.57 8.04
C CYS A 830 -19.42 7.20 8.35
N VAL A 831 -19.41 8.51 8.58
CA VAL A 831 -18.25 9.17 9.17
C VAL A 831 -17.95 8.30 10.37
N VAL A 832 -16.84 7.57 10.29
CA VAL A 832 -16.38 6.73 11.37
C VAL A 832 -16.43 7.64 12.58
N ASP A 833 -17.27 7.28 13.55
CA ASP A 833 -17.18 7.92 14.85
C ASP A 833 -15.72 7.73 15.26
N VAL A 834 -14.99 8.83 15.45
CA VAL A 834 -13.59 8.79 15.86
C VAL A 834 -13.43 8.09 17.23
N ASP A 835 -14.56 7.79 17.89
CA ASP A 835 -14.69 6.97 19.09
C ASP A 835 -15.33 5.58 18.82
N CYS A 836 -14.61 4.65 18.17
CA CYS A 836 -14.86 3.21 18.31
C CYS A 836 -13.55 2.45 18.59
N ASN A 837 -13.19 2.42 19.88
CA ASN A 837 -12.27 1.44 20.44
C ASN A 837 -13.03 0.61 21.50
N ASP A 838 -13.87 -0.31 21.05
CA ASP A 838 -14.36 -1.41 21.87
C ASP A 838 -14.03 -2.77 21.25
N ALA A 839 -13.57 -3.67 22.12
CA ALA A 839 -13.26 -5.05 21.76
C ALA A 839 -14.47 -5.91 22.15
N ASN A 840 -15.50 -5.99 21.31
CA ASN A 840 -16.46 -7.09 21.38
C ASN A 840 -17.20 -7.32 20.04
N VAL A 841 -17.36 -8.60 19.67
CA VAL A 841 -17.96 -9.06 18.41
C VAL A 841 -19.50 -9.16 18.56
N CYS A 842 -20.21 -8.60 17.57
CA CYS A 842 -21.61 -8.81 17.17
C CYS A 842 -22.79 -8.20 17.99
N THR A 843 -23.57 -7.38 17.25
CA THR A 843 -25.01 -7.06 17.35
C THR A 843 -25.51 -6.01 18.36
N VAL A 844 -25.76 -4.78 17.88
CA VAL A 844 -27.08 -4.11 17.69
C VAL A 844 -26.87 -2.59 17.69
N ASP A 845 -26.32 -2.04 16.61
CA ASP A 845 -26.51 -0.63 16.25
C ASP A 845 -27.03 -0.59 14.81
N GLN A 846 -28.31 -0.25 14.65
CA GLN A 846 -28.93 -0.16 13.33
C GLN A 846 -28.70 1.25 12.76
N CYS A 847 -27.97 1.33 11.65
CA CYS A 847 -27.87 2.54 10.84
C CYS A 847 -29.23 2.80 10.18
N ASN A 848 -29.85 3.93 10.52
CA ASN A 848 -31.16 4.32 10.01
C ASN A 848 -31.10 5.73 9.40
N GLY A 849 -30.92 5.80 8.08
CA GLY A 849 -30.90 7.07 7.35
C GLY A 849 -29.69 7.97 7.60
N GLY A 850 -28.51 7.39 7.86
CA GLY A 850 -27.25 8.14 8.02
C GLY A 850 -26.94 8.59 9.45
N PHE A 851 -27.60 8.01 10.46
CA PHE A 851 -27.33 8.24 11.88
C PHE A 851 -27.45 6.91 12.65
N CYS A 852 -26.61 6.69 13.67
CA CYS A 852 -26.70 5.53 14.58
C CYS A 852 -27.83 5.73 15.62
N GLU A 853 -28.80 4.81 15.67
CA GLU A 853 -29.85 4.81 16.71
C GLU A 853 -29.84 3.49 17.51
N THR A 854 -29.97 3.56 18.84
CA THR A 854 -30.05 2.39 19.74
C THR A 854 -31.49 1.87 19.88
N SER A 855 -31.69 0.56 19.70
CA SER A 855 -33.01 -0.07 19.82
C SER A 855 -33.47 -0.25 21.28
N ALA A 856 -34.72 0.10 21.55
CA ALA A 856 -35.27 0.21 22.89
C ALA A 856 -35.68 -1.16 23.50
N ASP A 857 -34.93 -1.67 24.49
CA ASP A 857 -35.46 -2.65 25.46
C ASP A 857 -35.97 -1.99 26.75
N SER A 858 -36.99 -2.62 27.29
CA SER A 858 -38.20 -2.07 27.85
C SER A 858 -38.34 -2.44 29.32
N SER A 859 -37.35 -2.15 30.15
CA SER A 859 -37.58 -2.20 31.60
C SER A 859 -36.55 -1.40 32.41
N LEU A 860 -36.90 -0.17 32.76
CA LEU A 860 -37.04 0.29 34.16
C LEU A 860 -37.32 1.79 34.19
N VAL A 861 -38.23 2.14 35.10
CA VAL A 861 -38.95 3.41 35.16
C VAL A 861 -38.26 4.37 36.13
N SER A 862 -38.32 5.65 35.73
CA SER A 862 -38.26 6.91 36.50
C SER A 862 -36.90 7.45 36.94
N CYS A 863 -36.53 8.59 36.33
CA CYS A 863 -36.39 9.92 36.96
C CYS A 863 -36.45 11.01 35.86
N ASP A 864 -37.64 11.62 35.67
CA ASP A 864 -37.91 13.07 35.48
C ASP A 864 -37.82 13.51 33.99
N ALA A 865 -38.83 14.00 33.28
CA ALA A 865 -40.04 14.81 33.52
C ALA A 865 -39.88 16.34 33.38
N ASP A 866 -39.04 16.78 32.45
CA ASP A 866 -38.96 18.17 32.00
C ASP A 866 -38.82 18.36 30.48
N GLY A 867 -39.06 17.35 29.66
CA GLY A 867 -39.35 17.55 28.22
C GLY A 867 -38.28 18.31 27.42
N ASN A 868 -37.06 18.40 27.94
CA ASN A 868 -35.86 18.86 27.25
C ASN A 868 -34.87 17.70 27.23
N SER A 869 -34.33 17.39 26.06
CA SER A 869 -33.31 16.36 25.90
C SER A 869 -31.98 16.86 26.48
N CYS A 870 -31.35 16.01 27.30
CA CYS A 870 -29.94 16.05 27.76
C CYS A 870 -29.55 17.07 28.87
N THR A 871 -29.74 16.69 30.13
CA THR A 871 -28.81 17.04 31.22
C THR A 871 -28.52 15.81 32.10
N VAL A 872 -27.25 15.45 32.23
CA VAL A 872 -26.74 14.42 33.14
C VAL A 872 -26.54 15.02 34.53
N ASP A 873 -27.01 14.35 35.59
CA ASP A 873 -26.50 14.57 36.95
C ASP A 873 -26.40 13.25 37.75
N SER A 874 -25.23 13.04 38.35
CA SER A 874 -24.74 11.91 39.18
C SER A 874 -25.42 11.84 40.58
N CYS A 875 -25.35 10.86 41.49
CA CYS A 875 -24.48 9.72 41.82
C CYS A 875 -25.15 8.95 43.02
N ASP A 876 -24.59 7.83 43.51
CA ASP A 876 -23.81 7.85 44.78
C ASP A 876 -23.46 6.49 45.45
N GLY A 877 -22.25 6.44 46.00
CA GLY A 877 -22.06 6.31 47.43
C GLY A 877 -22.43 5.02 48.17
N LEU A 878 -22.93 3.96 47.49
CA LEU A 878 -23.38 2.62 47.97
C LEU A 878 -24.91 2.44 47.90
N GLY A 879 -25.52 2.47 46.73
CA GLY A 879 -25.02 1.61 45.69
C GLY A 879 -26.04 1.46 44.58
N GLN A 880 -25.58 1.95 43.43
CA GLN A 880 -25.94 1.60 42.06
C GLN A 880 -26.90 2.61 41.40
N CYS A 881 -26.59 3.11 40.20
CA CYS A 881 -25.63 2.58 39.22
C CYS A 881 -24.22 3.21 39.23
N VAL A 882 -23.25 2.30 39.34
CA VAL A 882 -21.80 2.32 39.10
C VAL A 882 -21.49 0.82 38.92
N THR A 883 -20.72 0.30 37.97
CA THR A 883 -19.73 0.79 36.99
C THR A 883 -19.36 -0.42 36.12
N ASP A 884 -18.96 -0.21 34.87
CA ASP A 884 -17.60 -0.56 34.42
C ASP A 884 -17.35 0.39 33.25
N GLY A 885 -16.97 1.61 33.62
CA GLY A 885 -16.62 2.64 32.65
C GLY A 885 -15.30 2.30 31.97
N PRO A 886 -14.99 2.97 30.86
CA PRO A 886 -13.66 2.98 30.27
C PRO A 886 -12.63 3.27 31.35
N LEU A 887 -11.35 2.93 31.11
CA LEU A 887 -10.30 3.74 31.70
C LEU A 887 -10.66 5.17 31.28
N ALA A 888 -11.25 5.95 32.19
CA ALA A 888 -11.72 7.28 31.88
C ALA A 888 -10.49 8.10 31.57
N CYS A 889 -10.17 8.20 30.29
CA CYS A 889 -9.17 9.10 29.80
C CYS A 889 -9.59 10.50 30.26
N PRO A 890 -8.72 11.25 30.94
CA PRO A 890 -9.03 12.61 31.36
C PRO A 890 -9.52 13.42 30.15
N PRO A 891 -10.26 14.53 30.37
CA PRO A 891 -10.57 15.47 29.29
C PRO A 891 -9.34 15.76 28.44
N PHE A 892 -9.52 15.82 27.12
CA PHE A 892 -8.48 15.97 26.09
C PHE A 892 -7.66 14.70 25.80
N GLN A 893 -8.22 13.48 25.98
CA GLN A 893 -7.61 12.21 25.56
C GLN A 893 -8.65 11.18 25.05
N THR A 894 -8.37 10.52 23.92
CA THR A 894 -9.00 9.30 23.38
C THR A 894 -8.15 8.06 23.69
N CYS A 895 -8.57 6.85 23.34
CA CYS A 895 -7.84 5.61 23.67
C CYS A 895 -7.30 4.96 22.39
N MET A 896 -5.97 4.86 22.22
CA MET A 896 -5.31 4.06 21.18
C MET A 896 -4.50 2.92 21.82
N VAL A 897 -4.63 1.71 21.28
CA VAL A 897 -3.91 0.48 21.71
C VAL A 897 -3.99 0.21 23.22
N GLY A 898 -5.17 0.43 23.83
CA GLY A 898 -5.43 0.13 25.25
C GLY A 898 -4.84 1.12 26.26
N ALA A 899 -4.43 2.33 25.81
CA ALA A 899 -3.98 3.43 26.65
C ALA A 899 -4.61 4.77 26.21
N CYS A 900 -4.84 5.69 27.15
CA CYS A 900 -5.34 7.03 26.88
C CYS A 900 -4.26 7.90 26.21
N VAL A 901 -4.53 8.42 25.00
CA VAL A 901 -3.72 9.36 24.22
C VAL A 901 -4.56 10.59 23.82
N PRO A 902 -4.03 11.83 23.86
CA PRO A 902 -4.75 13.06 23.51
C PRO A 902 -5.50 13.05 22.16
N ILE A 903 -6.77 13.51 22.12
CA ILE A 903 -7.35 14.08 20.88
C ILE A 903 -6.90 15.54 20.88
N PRO A 904 -6.39 16.11 19.78
CA PRO A 904 -6.30 17.55 19.68
C PRO A 904 -7.74 18.08 19.62
N ALA A 905 -8.27 18.58 20.73
CA ALA A 905 -9.54 19.31 20.72
C ALA A 905 -9.34 20.61 19.91
N ASP A 906 -10.38 21.23 19.36
CA ASP A 906 -10.36 22.64 18.92
C ASP A 906 -11.58 23.26 19.59
N ASP A 907 -11.42 23.56 20.88
CA ASP A 907 -12.51 23.88 21.79
C ASP A 907 -13.25 25.17 21.41
N ASP A 908 -12.62 26.02 20.58
CA ASP A 908 -13.14 27.32 20.18
C ASP A 908 -13.46 27.46 18.67
N ASN A 909 -13.24 26.37 17.91
CA ASN A 909 -13.59 26.21 16.49
C ASN A 909 -12.96 27.29 15.60
N ASP A 910 -11.70 27.60 15.87
CA ASP A 910 -10.92 28.55 15.10
C ASP A 910 -10.03 27.88 14.05
N GLY A 911 -9.98 26.55 14.00
CA GLY A 911 -9.21 25.78 13.02
C GLY A 911 -7.77 25.51 13.41
N ILE A 912 -7.33 25.85 14.62
CA ILE A 912 -6.09 25.36 15.22
C ILE A 912 -6.44 24.35 16.32
N ASP A 913 -5.87 23.17 16.24
CA ASP A 913 -5.97 22.17 17.30
C ASP A 913 -5.41 22.71 18.64
N ASP A 914 -6.10 22.51 19.76
CA ASP A 914 -5.77 22.82 21.16
C ASP A 914 -4.32 22.45 21.56
N ALA A 915 -3.76 21.41 20.93
CA ALA A 915 -2.37 21.02 21.16
C ALA A 915 -1.37 22.03 20.56
N GLY A 916 -1.73 22.66 19.44
CA GLY A 916 -0.99 23.73 18.77
C GLY A 916 -1.54 25.13 19.06
N ASP A 917 -2.74 25.26 19.62
CA ASP A 917 -3.43 26.54 19.82
C ASP A 917 -2.74 27.36 20.93
N PRO A 918 -2.21 28.56 20.60
CA PRO A 918 -1.61 29.43 21.60
C PRO A 918 -2.62 30.02 22.59
N CYS A 919 -3.92 30.01 22.28
CA CYS A 919 -4.97 30.76 22.95
C CYS A 919 -6.27 30.00 23.18
N LEU A 920 -6.18 28.74 23.63
CA LEU A 920 -7.29 27.89 24.07
C LEU A 920 -8.55 28.63 24.56
N GLY A 921 -9.62 28.56 23.78
CA GLY A 921 -10.93 29.10 24.16
C GLY A 921 -11.18 30.54 23.71
N ASP A 922 -10.27 31.16 22.96
CA ASP A 922 -10.40 32.47 22.32
C ASP A 922 -10.26 32.33 20.80
N PRO A 923 -11.38 32.26 20.04
CA PRO A 923 -11.34 32.05 18.59
C PRO A 923 -10.68 33.16 17.77
N ARG A 924 -10.20 34.24 18.42
CA ARG A 924 -9.42 35.32 17.81
C ARG A 924 -7.99 35.37 18.31
N ASN A 925 -7.53 34.37 19.05
CA ASN A 925 -6.14 34.24 19.49
C ASN A 925 -5.56 35.48 20.20
N LEU A 926 -6.37 36.31 20.86
CA LEU A 926 -5.93 37.64 21.31
C LEU A 926 -4.85 37.56 22.40
N CYS A 927 -4.68 36.39 23.00
CA CYS A 927 -3.63 36.12 23.97
C CYS A 927 -2.22 36.05 23.34
N PHE A 928 -2.10 35.79 22.04
CA PHE A 928 -0.83 35.60 21.33
C PHE A 928 0.01 36.89 21.30
N GLY A 929 -0.66 38.04 21.17
CA GLY A 929 -0.01 39.33 21.31
C GLY A 929 -0.79 40.51 20.74
N SER A 930 -0.06 41.57 20.40
CA SER A 930 -0.66 42.78 19.82
C SER A 930 -0.84 42.64 18.31
N VAL A 931 -1.81 43.39 17.76
CA VAL A 931 -2.00 43.50 16.31
C VAL A 931 -0.73 43.99 15.62
N ALA A 932 -0.33 43.29 14.55
CA ALA A 932 0.82 43.62 13.73
C ALA A 932 0.64 44.98 13.02
N ILE A 933 1.76 45.66 12.75
CA ILE A 933 1.77 46.96 12.07
C ILE A 933 2.46 46.78 10.72
N ASP A 934 1.75 47.12 9.65
CA ASP A 934 2.33 47.15 8.30
C ASP A 934 3.37 48.27 8.19
N GLY A 935 4.60 47.90 7.83
CA GLY A 935 5.77 48.79 7.75
C GLY A 935 5.61 49.91 6.72
N THR A 936 4.89 49.65 5.64
CA THR A 936 4.73 50.55 4.50
C THR A 936 3.69 51.65 4.77
N THR A 937 2.57 51.28 5.39
CA THR A 937 1.44 52.18 5.68
C THR A 937 1.43 52.70 7.11
N SER A 938 2.17 52.05 8.02
CA SER A 938 2.12 52.29 9.47
C SER A 938 0.71 52.11 10.06
N GLN A 939 -0.10 51.24 9.47
CA GLN A 939 -1.46 50.90 9.93
C GLN A 939 -1.48 49.53 10.60
N ALA A 940 -2.43 49.34 11.52
CA ALA A 940 -2.63 48.06 12.17
C ALA A 940 -3.35 47.08 11.23
N ILE A 941 -2.89 45.83 11.17
CA ILE A 941 -3.46 44.78 10.32
C ILE A 941 -4.63 44.11 11.07
N ARG A 942 -5.66 44.92 11.36
CA ARG A 942 -6.99 44.49 11.81
C ARG A 942 -7.99 45.19 10.90
N ILE A 943 -8.35 44.50 9.83
CA ILE A 943 -8.96 45.10 8.64
C ILE A 943 -10.27 44.43 8.24
N ASN A 944 -11.13 45.19 7.56
CA ASN A 944 -12.37 44.70 6.96
C ASN A 944 -12.53 45.16 5.51
N SER A 945 -13.25 44.40 4.71
CA SER A 945 -13.46 44.62 3.26
C SER A 945 -14.24 45.89 2.87
N SER A 946 -14.84 46.60 3.85
CA SER A 946 -15.18 48.02 3.81
C SER A 946 -16.13 48.54 2.70
N VAL A 947 -17.19 47.80 2.31
CA VAL A 947 -18.21 48.30 1.34
C VAL A 947 -19.67 47.95 1.71
N GLY A 948 -20.59 48.93 1.55
CA GLY A 948 -22.04 48.71 1.51
C GLY A 948 -22.82 48.96 2.82
N ALA A 949 -24.13 48.65 2.80
CA ALA A 949 -25.15 49.19 3.70
C ALA A 949 -25.11 48.62 5.14
N GLY A 950 -24.04 48.91 5.87
CA GLY A 950 -23.83 48.65 7.30
C GLY A 950 -22.74 49.56 7.89
N GLY A 951 -21.75 49.94 7.08
CA GLY A 951 -20.77 50.99 7.39
C GLY A 951 -19.51 50.90 6.55
N SER A 952 -19.31 51.81 5.59
CA SER A 952 -18.02 51.93 4.90
C SER A 952 -16.99 52.60 5.82
N GLY A 953 -15.79 52.03 5.91
CA GLY A 953 -14.69 52.58 6.70
C GLY A 953 -14.62 52.01 8.12
N THR A 954 -13.88 52.69 8.99
CA THR A 954 -13.52 52.20 10.33
C THR A 954 -14.74 51.79 11.17
N GLN A 955 -14.77 50.53 11.59
CA GLN A 955 -15.71 49.99 12.57
C GLN A 955 -15.06 49.88 13.94
N VAL A 956 -15.88 49.93 14.97
CA VAL A 956 -15.47 49.62 16.35
C VAL A 956 -16.43 48.55 16.83
N ASP A 957 -15.91 47.36 17.10
CA ASP A 957 -16.73 46.24 17.55
C ASP A 957 -17.21 46.44 19.00
N CYS A 958 -18.03 45.51 19.48
CA CYS A 958 -18.56 45.46 20.84
C CYS A 958 -17.50 45.49 21.95
N ASN A 959 -16.26 45.02 21.67
CA ASN A 959 -15.14 45.02 22.61
C ASN A 959 -14.35 46.34 22.59
N GLY A 960 -14.65 47.23 21.64
CA GLY A 960 -13.93 48.47 21.44
C GLY A 960 -12.71 48.33 20.53
N ASP A 961 -12.53 47.17 19.89
CA ASP A 961 -11.47 46.93 18.93
C ASP A 961 -11.79 47.66 17.63
N THR A 962 -10.78 48.35 17.08
CA THR A 962 -10.95 49.18 15.87
C THR A 962 -10.55 48.40 14.62
N TRP A 963 -11.49 48.20 13.71
CA TRP A 963 -11.31 47.55 12.42
C TRP A 963 -11.27 48.61 11.32
N ILE A 964 -10.16 48.69 10.59
CA ILE A 964 -9.98 49.70 9.53
C ILE A 964 -10.27 49.12 8.15
N ALA A 965 -10.42 49.99 7.15
CA ALA A 965 -10.59 49.53 5.78
C ALA A 965 -9.37 48.73 5.31
N ASP A 966 -9.64 47.65 4.60
CA ASP A 966 -8.60 46.78 4.07
C ASP A 966 -7.68 47.47 3.07
N PHE A 967 -6.44 46.98 3.07
CA PHE A 967 -5.32 47.42 2.24
C PHE A 967 -4.41 46.20 2.00
N GLY A 968 -3.39 46.35 1.15
CA GLY A 968 -2.43 45.27 0.87
C GLY A 968 -2.89 44.26 -0.19
N PHE A 969 -4.12 44.35 -0.70
CA PHE A 969 -4.61 43.44 -1.73
C PHE A 969 -4.18 43.84 -3.17
N ASN A 970 -3.94 42.85 -4.03
CA ASN A 970 -3.57 43.04 -5.45
C ASN A 970 -4.79 43.27 -6.39
N THR A 971 -5.88 42.52 -6.20
CA THR A 971 -7.08 42.45 -7.02
C THR A 971 -8.35 42.33 -6.14
N GLY A 972 -9.48 41.93 -6.71
CA GLY A 972 -10.70 41.62 -5.98
C GLY A 972 -11.75 42.74 -5.99
N ASN A 973 -13.00 42.29 -6.00
CA ASN A 973 -14.21 43.09 -6.03
C ASN A 973 -14.81 43.17 -4.63
N ALA A 974 -15.42 44.30 -4.30
CA ALA A 974 -16.07 44.48 -3.01
C ALA A 974 -17.60 44.45 -3.13
N SER A 975 -18.22 43.74 -2.20
CA SER A 975 -19.64 43.38 -2.22
C SER A 975 -20.23 43.55 -0.82
N SER A 976 -21.54 43.80 -0.78
CA SER A 976 -22.30 43.83 0.46
C SER A 976 -23.26 42.66 0.49
N CYS A 977 -23.49 42.13 1.68
CA CYS A 977 -24.39 41.03 1.92
C CYS A 977 -25.74 41.22 1.19
N ASN A 978 -26.18 40.15 0.53
CA ASN A 978 -27.45 40.15 -0.22
C ASN A 978 -28.43 39.06 0.26
N LEU A 979 -28.16 38.43 1.41
CA LEU A 979 -29.06 37.48 2.05
C LEU A 979 -30.44 38.08 2.39
N ALA A 980 -31.45 37.22 2.45
CA ALA A 980 -32.81 37.61 2.78
C ALA A 980 -32.93 38.17 4.22
N ASN A 981 -33.99 38.94 4.48
CA ASN A 981 -34.33 39.47 5.81
C ASN A 981 -33.35 40.47 6.46
N GLY A 982 -32.48 41.11 5.67
CA GLY A 982 -31.62 42.19 6.17
C GLY A 982 -30.27 41.73 6.71
N CYS A 983 -29.77 40.57 6.25
CA CYS A 983 -28.43 40.07 6.53
C CYS A 983 -28.06 39.92 8.02
N PRO A 984 -28.88 39.23 8.83
CA PRO A 984 -28.48 38.91 10.19
C PRO A 984 -27.24 38.01 10.18
N ILE A 985 -26.26 38.31 11.04
CA ILE A 985 -25.07 37.47 11.26
C ILE A 985 -25.19 36.83 12.65
N ALA A 986 -25.29 35.50 12.69
CA ALA A 986 -25.30 34.71 13.92
C ALA A 986 -23.87 34.40 14.40
N ASN A 987 -23.74 33.87 15.62
CA ASN A 987 -22.48 33.45 16.24
C ASN A 987 -21.48 34.59 16.51
N LEU A 988 -21.94 35.82 16.73
CA LEU A 988 -21.02 36.92 17.09
C LEU A 988 -20.59 36.80 18.56
N ASP A 989 -21.47 36.33 19.44
CA ASP A 989 -21.15 36.11 20.85
C ASP A 989 -20.05 35.06 21.08
N SER A 990 -19.91 34.07 20.20
CA SER A 990 -18.86 33.05 20.30
C SER A 990 -17.50 33.58 19.86
N ILE A 991 -17.44 34.49 18.89
CA ILE A 991 -16.17 34.98 18.31
C ILE A 991 -15.70 36.28 18.99
N PHE A 992 -16.63 37.20 19.25
CA PHE A 992 -16.33 38.50 19.86
C PHE A 992 -16.68 38.53 21.36
N GLY A 993 -17.26 37.47 21.91
CA GLY A 993 -17.61 37.39 23.31
C GLY A 993 -19.02 37.92 23.64
N PRO A 994 -19.47 37.78 24.89
CA PRO A 994 -20.87 37.92 25.25
C PRO A 994 -21.41 39.35 25.09
N GLY A 995 -22.53 39.49 24.37
CA GLY A 995 -23.24 40.76 24.16
C GLY A 995 -22.93 41.47 22.84
N CYS A 996 -22.28 40.78 21.90
CA CYS A 996 -21.95 41.20 20.55
C CYS A 996 -23.04 40.82 19.53
N ASP A 997 -23.85 39.79 19.81
CA ASP A 997 -25.04 39.45 19.02
C ASP A 997 -26.01 40.64 18.96
N GLY A 998 -26.30 41.09 17.73
CA GLY A 998 -27.16 42.26 17.48
C GLY A 998 -26.46 43.61 17.61
N ASP A 999 -25.14 43.65 17.82
CA ASP A 999 -24.36 44.89 17.70
C ASP A 999 -24.12 45.24 16.22
N THR A 1000 -24.76 46.32 15.77
CA THR A 1000 -24.75 46.71 14.36
C THR A 1000 -23.38 47.07 13.80
N ALA A 1001 -22.41 47.45 14.66
CA ALA A 1001 -21.07 47.79 14.21
C ALA A 1001 -20.21 46.52 14.01
N THR A 1002 -20.39 45.53 14.88
CA THR A 1002 -19.78 44.21 14.77
C THR A 1002 -20.36 43.42 13.59
N GLU A 1003 -21.69 43.40 13.45
CA GLU A 1003 -22.36 42.81 12.27
C GLU A 1003 -21.86 43.42 10.95
N ALA A 1004 -21.59 44.73 10.93
CA ALA A 1004 -21.12 45.43 9.73
C ALA A 1004 -19.74 44.96 9.24
N ILE A 1005 -18.91 44.36 10.10
CA ILE A 1005 -17.61 43.78 9.72
C ILE A 1005 -17.82 42.55 8.83
N LEU A 1006 -18.83 41.73 9.14
CA LEU A 1006 -19.10 40.47 8.44
C LEU A 1006 -20.16 40.59 7.33
N GLN A 1007 -20.86 41.72 7.25
CA GLN A 1007 -21.81 42.01 6.17
C GLN A 1007 -21.17 42.56 4.89
N SER A 1008 -19.85 42.79 4.86
CA SER A 1008 -19.10 43.19 3.67
C SER A 1008 -18.06 42.15 3.30
N GLU A 1009 -17.80 41.95 2.01
CA GLU A 1009 -16.79 41.01 1.55
C GLU A 1009 -15.90 41.60 0.45
N ARG A 1010 -14.65 41.12 0.40
CA ARG A 1010 -13.82 41.14 -0.80
C ARG A 1010 -13.84 39.75 -1.40
N TRP A 1011 -14.11 39.68 -2.69
CA TRP A 1011 -14.18 38.43 -3.43
C TRP A 1011 -13.48 38.58 -4.77
N ASP A 1012 -12.97 37.48 -5.30
CA ASP A 1012 -12.25 37.50 -6.57
C ASP A 1012 -13.05 36.85 -7.69
N ASP A 1013 -12.98 37.39 -8.91
CA ASP A 1013 -13.52 36.67 -10.08
C ASP A 1013 -12.47 35.71 -10.62
N ALA A 1014 -12.91 34.64 -11.30
CA ALA A 1014 -12.06 33.57 -11.83
C ALA A 1014 -11.01 34.00 -12.90
N ALA A 1015 -10.69 35.28 -13.02
CA ALA A 1015 -9.70 35.81 -13.94
C ALA A 1015 -8.42 36.18 -13.17
N ALA A 1016 -7.32 35.46 -13.46
CA ALA A 1016 -6.01 35.74 -12.87
C ALA A 1016 -5.57 37.22 -13.02
N PRO A 1017 -4.84 37.78 -12.03
CA PRO A 1017 -4.27 37.11 -10.86
C PRO A 1017 -5.28 36.84 -9.74
N GLU A 1018 -5.04 35.80 -8.94
CA GLU A 1018 -5.82 35.46 -7.73
C GLU A 1018 -5.73 36.56 -6.65
N LEU A 1019 -6.72 36.59 -5.75
CA LEU A 1019 -6.74 37.54 -4.63
C LEU A 1019 -5.65 37.22 -3.62
N LEU A 1020 -4.69 38.13 -3.56
CA LEU A 1020 -3.54 38.09 -2.68
C LEU A 1020 -3.55 39.35 -1.81
N TYR A 1021 -3.42 39.16 -0.49
CA TYR A 1021 -3.03 40.20 0.45
C TYR A 1021 -1.53 40.08 0.74
N ASP A 1022 -0.82 41.20 0.63
CA ASP A 1022 0.62 41.31 0.87
C ASP A 1022 0.86 42.45 1.88
N PHE A 1023 1.33 42.10 3.07
CA PHE A 1023 1.61 43.02 4.17
C PHE A 1023 3.11 43.13 4.43
N ASP A 1024 3.61 44.35 4.62
CA ASP A 1024 5.00 44.63 5.03
C ASP A 1024 5.17 44.34 6.53
N ALA A 1025 5.00 43.07 6.90
CA ALA A 1025 5.25 42.53 8.23
C ALA A 1025 6.74 42.18 8.34
N THR A 1026 7.33 42.38 9.52
CA THR A 1026 8.72 41.96 9.75
C THR A 1026 8.80 40.47 10.00
N ASP A 1027 9.87 39.80 9.58
CA ASP A 1027 10.14 38.40 9.90
C ASP A 1027 9.88 38.08 11.38
N GLY A 1028 9.18 36.98 11.64
CA GLY A 1028 8.82 36.48 12.96
C GLY A 1028 7.52 35.70 12.98
N ASN A 1029 7.15 35.26 14.20
CA ASN A 1029 5.98 34.43 14.45
C ASN A 1029 4.69 35.26 14.55
N TYR A 1030 3.68 34.84 13.80
CA TYR A 1030 2.36 35.43 13.71
C TYR A 1030 1.25 34.39 13.96
N VAL A 1031 0.11 34.89 14.42
CA VAL A 1031 -1.18 34.20 14.24
C VAL A 1031 -2.02 35.03 13.29
N VAL A 1032 -2.55 34.39 12.26
CA VAL A 1032 -3.40 34.99 11.23
C VAL A 1032 -4.83 34.52 11.45
N ASN A 1033 -5.71 35.41 11.91
CA ASN A 1033 -7.15 35.14 12.05
C ASN A 1033 -7.90 35.65 10.81
N LEU A 1034 -8.60 34.75 10.12
CA LEU A 1034 -9.41 35.02 8.94
C LEU A 1034 -10.89 34.92 9.28
N LEU A 1035 -11.63 36.01 9.08
CA LEU A 1035 -13.03 36.08 9.46
C LEU A 1035 -13.94 35.84 8.26
N PHE A 1036 -14.87 34.90 8.41
CA PHE A 1036 -15.81 34.50 7.37
C PHE A 1036 -17.26 34.57 7.81
N SER A 1037 -18.13 34.71 6.81
CA SER A 1037 -19.56 34.41 6.89
C SER A 1037 -20.08 34.35 5.46
N ASN A 1038 -20.86 33.32 5.10
CA ASN A 1038 -21.46 33.36 3.78
C ASN A 1038 -22.52 34.46 3.74
N SER A 1039 -22.34 35.45 2.86
CA SER A 1039 -23.22 36.61 2.72
C SER A 1039 -23.83 36.74 1.32
N TRP A 1040 -23.56 35.76 0.45
CA TRP A 1040 -24.04 35.69 -0.93
C TRP A 1040 -25.15 34.64 -1.09
N THR A 1041 -26.25 35.06 -1.73
CA THR A 1041 -27.47 34.25 -1.92
C THR A 1041 -27.34 33.06 -2.85
N GLY A 1042 -26.25 32.93 -3.61
CA GLY A 1042 -26.08 31.81 -4.53
C GLY A 1042 -25.12 30.71 -4.03
N SER A 1043 -24.57 30.83 -2.81
CA SER A 1043 -23.72 29.81 -2.17
C SER A 1043 -24.17 29.60 -0.73
N THR A 1044 -25.47 29.36 -0.55
CA THR A 1044 -26.07 29.28 0.78
C THR A 1044 -25.97 27.90 1.45
N GLN A 1045 -25.62 26.87 0.70
CA GLN A 1045 -25.46 25.49 1.15
C GLN A 1045 -23.99 25.09 1.18
N VAL A 1046 -23.71 24.04 1.96
CA VAL A 1046 -22.40 23.37 1.98
C VAL A 1046 -22.06 22.87 0.57
N GLY A 1047 -20.80 23.01 0.17
CA GLY A 1047 -20.27 22.63 -1.14
C GLY A 1047 -20.55 23.62 -2.28
N GLU A 1048 -21.32 24.70 -2.05
CA GLU A 1048 -21.62 25.67 -3.12
C GLU A 1048 -20.54 26.75 -3.32
N ARG A 1049 -19.60 26.89 -2.37
CA ARG A 1049 -18.41 27.73 -2.48
C ARG A 1049 -17.26 27.12 -1.68
N LEU A 1050 -16.25 26.65 -2.39
CA LEU A 1050 -15.02 26.04 -1.89
C LEU A 1050 -13.84 26.82 -2.48
N PHE A 1051 -12.83 27.10 -1.68
CA PHE A 1051 -11.65 27.79 -2.15
C PHE A 1051 -10.47 27.51 -1.24
N ASP A 1052 -9.29 27.50 -1.82
CA ASP A 1052 -8.08 27.22 -1.07
C ASP A 1052 -7.54 28.50 -0.44
N ILE A 1053 -6.95 28.37 0.74
CA ILE A 1053 -6.29 29.47 1.45
C ILE A 1053 -4.83 29.10 1.65
N LEU A 1054 -3.95 29.86 1.00
CA LEU A 1054 -2.51 29.73 1.16
C LEU A 1054 -1.99 30.89 2.00
N ILE A 1055 -1.06 30.61 2.91
CA ILE A 1055 -0.32 31.62 3.67
C ILE A 1055 1.17 31.32 3.52
N GLU A 1056 1.97 32.32 3.13
CA GLU A 1056 3.39 32.13 2.75
C GLU A 1056 3.59 31.04 1.66
N GLY A 1057 2.62 30.91 0.74
CA GLY A 1057 2.66 29.92 -0.35
C GLY A 1057 2.43 28.47 0.08
N GLN A 1058 2.11 28.22 1.36
CA GLN A 1058 1.69 26.89 1.85
C GLN A 1058 0.17 26.79 1.88
N LEU A 1059 -0.38 25.67 1.43
CA LEU A 1059 -1.81 25.37 1.55
C LEU A 1059 -2.17 25.11 3.01
N ILE A 1060 -2.94 26.02 3.61
CA ILE A 1060 -3.34 25.95 5.03
C ILE A 1060 -4.76 25.39 5.15
N PHE A 1061 -5.68 25.83 4.28
CA PHE A 1061 -7.03 25.28 4.22
C PHE A 1061 -7.33 24.89 2.78
N ASP A 1062 -7.42 23.59 2.55
CA ASP A 1062 -7.81 22.96 1.29
C ASP A 1062 -9.35 22.91 1.21
N ASP A 1063 -9.92 23.28 0.07
CA ASP A 1063 -11.36 23.25 -0.19
C ASP A 1063 -12.22 23.94 0.89
N PHE A 1064 -11.79 25.10 1.41
CA PHE A 1064 -12.45 25.73 2.55
C PHE A 1064 -13.90 26.13 2.28
N ASP A 1065 -14.83 25.52 3.03
CA ASP A 1065 -16.25 25.87 3.03
C ASP A 1065 -16.63 26.71 4.26
N GLN A 1066 -16.89 27.99 4.03
CA GLN A 1066 -17.34 28.91 5.07
C GLN A 1066 -18.76 28.61 5.61
N VAL A 1067 -19.62 27.91 4.86
CA VAL A 1067 -20.97 27.51 5.30
C VAL A 1067 -20.89 26.30 6.22
N ALA A 1068 -20.09 25.29 5.86
CA ALA A 1068 -19.87 24.11 6.70
C ALA A 1068 -19.24 24.50 8.03
N SER A 1069 -18.16 25.28 7.96
CA SER A 1069 -17.37 25.74 9.12
C SER A 1069 -18.18 26.58 10.11
N ALA A 1070 -19.09 27.43 9.62
CA ALA A 1070 -19.94 28.27 10.46
C ALA A 1070 -21.22 27.58 10.96
N GLY A 1071 -21.51 26.36 10.50
CA GLY A 1071 -22.78 25.67 10.75
C GLY A 1071 -23.98 26.27 10.00
N GLY A 1072 -23.74 27.08 8.96
CA GLY A 1072 -24.77 27.64 8.10
C GLY A 1072 -24.47 29.02 7.51
N SER A 1073 -25.27 29.42 6.51
CA SER A 1073 -25.17 30.75 5.91
C SER A 1073 -25.67 31.86 6.82
N GLY A 1074 -25.01 33.02 6.78
CA GLY A 1074 -25.28 34.11 7.70
C GLY A 1074 -24.87 33.81 9.15
N ALA A 1075 -23.96 32.85 9.36
CA ALA A 1075 -23.25 32.64 10.62
C ALA A 1075 -21.78 33.02 10.45
N ALA A 1076 -21.18 33.53 11.53
CA ALA A 1076 -19.78 33.89 11.59
C ALA A 1076 -18.92 32.68 11.98
N VAL A 1077 -17.70 32.61 11.43
CA VAL A 1077 -16.64 31.67 11.82
C VAL A 1077 -15.27 32.31 11.63
N VAL A 1078 -14.28 31.87 12.42
CA VAL A 1078 -12.87 32.23 12.26
C VAL A 1078 -12.09 31.01 11.78
N ARG A 1079 -11.11 31.23 10.90
CA ARG A 1079 -10.05 30.27 10.62
C ARG A 1079 -8.70 30.89 10.91
N SER A 1080 -7.90 30.22 11.72
CA SER A 1080 -6.67 30.72 12.30
C SER A 1080 -5.48 29.87 11.84
N ALA A 1081 -4.32 30.49 11.68
CA ALA A 1081 -3.09 29.79 11.35
C ALA A 1081 -1.89 30.41 12.07
N ILE A 1082 -0.98 29.56 12.55
CA ILE A 1082 0.32 29.97 13.10
C ILE A 1082 1.33 29.99 11.96
N VAL A 1083 2.04 31.11 11.79
CA VAL A 1083 2.90 31.36 10.63
C VAL A 1083 4.23 31.93 11.09
N ASP A 1084 5.34 31.38 10.60
CA ASP A 1084 6.68 31.93 10.79
C ASP A 1084 7.18 32.55 9.48
N VAL A 1085 7.29 33.88 9.46
CA VAL A 1085 7.76 34.65 8.30
C VAL A 1085 9.27 34.77 8.37
N THR A 1086 9.99 34.29 7.36
CA THR A 1086 11.47 34.18 7.41
C THR A 1086 12.23 34.63 6.16
N ASP A 1087 11.53 34.95 5.07
CA ASP A 1087 12.11 35.22 3.75
C ASP A 1087 12.41 36.71 3.50
N GLY A 1088 11.91 37.60 4.35
CA GLY A 1088 12.17 39.03 4.30
C GLY A 1088 11.35 39.81 3.28
N ASP A 1089 10.26 39.23 2.75
CA ASP A 1089 9.42 39.90 1.75
C ASP A 1089 8.01 40.31 2.21
N GLY A 1090 7.56 39.88 3.39
CA GLY A 1090 6.31 40.31 4.01
C GLY A 1090 5.51 39.12 4.55
N LEU A 1091 4.23 39.31 4.83
CA LEU A 1091 3.30 38.20 5.08
C LEU A 1091 2.24 38.20 3.97
N GLN A 1092 2.13 37.09 3.25
CA GLN A 1092 1.22 36.91 2.12
C GLN A 1092 0.10 35.92 2.41
N ILE A 1093 -1.13 36.28 2.00
CA ILE A 1093 -2.33 35.42 2.11
C ILE A 1093 -3.00 35.39 0.73
N GLU A 1094 -3.00 34.23 0.09
CA GLU A 1094 -3.60 34.01 -1.23
C GLU A 1094 -4.86 33.15 -1.11
N PHE A 1095 -5.88 33.50 -1.89
CA PHE A 1095 -7.13 32.74 -1.99
C PHE A 1095 -7.30 32.23 -3.42
N GLN A 1096 -7.32 30.91 -3.62
CA GLN A 1096 -7.40 30.29 -4.94
C GLN A 1096 -8.77 29.68 -5.22
N HIS A 1097 -9.21 29.71 -6.48
CA HIS A 1097 -10.54 29.23 -6.86
C HIS A 1097 -10.62 27.70 -6.93
N VAL A 1098 -11.61 27.12 -6.24
CA VAL A 1098 -12.03 25.72 -6.47
C VAL A 1098 -13.47 25.69 -6.98
N VAL A 1099 -14.45 26.00 -6.12
CA VAL A 1099 -15.87 26.12 -6.47
C VAL A 1099 -16.37 27.52 -6.13
N GLN A 1100 -16.91 28.22 -7.13
CA GLN A 1100 -17.33 29.62 -6.98
C GLN A 1100 -16.12 30.53 -6.67
N ASN A 1101 -16.37 31.74 -6.20
CA ASN A 1101 -15.38 32.79 -6.02
C ASN A 1101 -14.94 32.85 -4.54
N PRO A 1102 -13.63 32.88 -4.24
CA PRO A 1102 -13.15 33.06 -2.87
C PRO A 1102 -13.65 34.38 -2.30
N ALA A 1103 -13.92 34.41 -0.99
CA ALA A 1103 -14.42 35.61 -0.34
C ALA A 1103 -14.03 35.72 1.13
N ILE A 1104 -13.46 36.88 1.50
CA ILE A 1104 -13.00 37.20 2.87
C ILE A 1104 -13.77 38.39 3.45
N LYS A 1105 -14.06 38.37 4.76
CA LYS A 1105 -14.80 39.46 5.44
C LYS A 1105 -13.88 40.39 6.23
N GLY A 1106 -12.94 39.81 6.98
CA GLY A 1106 -11.93 40.54 7.73
C GLY A 1106 -10.67 39.71 8.00
N ILE A 1107 -9.57 40.40 8.29
CA ILE A 1107 -8.27 39.80 8.59
C ILE A 1107 -7.72 40.49 9.84
N GLU A 1108 -7.23 39.69 10.79
CA GLU A 1108 -6.51 40.16 11.98
C GLU A 1108 -5.20 39.37 12.13
N ILE A 1109 -4.07 40.08 12.21
CA ILE A 1109 -2.75 39.45 12.35
C ILE A 1109 -2.13 39.88 13.69
N LEU A 1110 -1.73 38.91 14.51
CA LEU A 1110 -1.15 39.11 15.84
C LEU A 1110 0.32 38.73 15.86
N THR A 1111 1.17 39.55 16.49
CA THR A 1111 2.61 39.28 16.62
C THR A 1111 2.98 38.81 18.02
N CYS A 1112 3.88 37.82 18.11
CA CYS A 1112 4.40 37.34 19.39
C CYS A 1112 5.14 38.46 20.14
N SER A 1113 4.58 38.90 21.29
CA SER A 1113 5.12 40.02 22.07
C SER A 1113 5.39 39.71 23.55
N VAL A 1114 5.38 38.41 23.89
CA VAL A 1114 5.67 37.90 25.23
C VAL A 1114 7.16 37.58 25.42
N ALA A 1115 7.64 37.50 26.66
CA ALA A 1115 9.02 37.13 26.98
C ALA A 1115 9.11 35.63 27.30
N VAL A 1116 10.25 35.00 27.01
CA VAL A 1116 10.52 33.58 27.33
C VAL A 1116 10.14 33.27 28.78
N PRO A 1117 9.41 32.16 29.06
CA PRO A 1117 8.93 31.87 30.41
C PRO A 1117 10.07 31.63 31.42
N GLY A 1118 9.86 32.03 32.67
CA GLY A 1118 10.81 31.80 33.77
C GLY A 1118 10.66 30.42 34.45
N ASP A 1119 11.49 30.14 35.47
CA ASP A 1119 11.48 28.85 36.17
C ASP A 1119 10.09 28.48 36.76
N ALA A 1120 9.66 27.23 36.59
CA ALA A 1120 8.49 26.67 37.29
C ALA A 1120 8.84 26.39 38.76
N THR A 1121 8.03 26.89 39.72
CA THR A 1121 8.44 26.96 41.15
C THR A 1121 7.67 26.09 42.13
N THR A 1122 6.70 25.28 41.67
CA THR A 1122 5.73 24.63 42.57
C THR A 1122 5.36 23.20 42.17
N LEU A 1123 6.24 22.48 41.48
CA LEU A 1123 5.98 21.09 41.14
C LEU A 1123 5.70 20.25 42.41
N THR A 1124 4.48 19.73 42.48
CA THR A 1124 4.00 18.84 43.53
C THR A 1124 3.65 17.48 42.93
N LEU A 1125 3.94 16.43 43.70
CA LEU A 1125 3.65 15.06 43.34
C LEU A 1125 2.68 14.47 44.36
N ALA A 1126 1.56 13.94 43.88
CA ALA A 1126 0.54 13.29 44.70
C ALA A 1126 0.24 11.89 44.14
N GLY A 1127 0.46 10.85 44.96
CA GLY A 1127 0.08 9.49 44.58
C GLY A 1127 -1.44 9.34 44.54
N GLN A 1128 -1.98 8.78 43.46
CA GLN A 1128 -3.40 8.51 43.27
C GLN A 1128 -3.61 7.11 42.66
N PRO A 1129 -4.82 6.51 42.76
CA PRO A 1129 -5.13 5.29 42.04
C PRO A 1129 -4.87 5.50 40.54
N GLY A 1130 -4.04 4.64 39.93
CA GLY A 1130 -3.62 4.78 38.53
C GLY A 1130 -2.29 5.49 38.28
N GLY A 1131 -1.66 6.17 39.26
CA GLY A 1131 -0.35 6.82 39.02
C GLY A 1131 0.07 7.90 40.03
N THR A 1132 1.00 8.77 39.63
CA THR A 1132 1.41 9.97 40.38
C THR A 1132 0.97 11.21 39.64
N ALA A 1133 0.11 12.03 40.24
CA ALA A 1133 -0.27 13.34 39.71
C ALA A 1133 0.86 14.34 39.94
N LEU A 1134 1.34 14.95 38.86
CA LEU A 1134 2.19 16.13 38.87
C LEU A 1134 1.27 17.36 38.76
N SER A 1135 1.50 18.38 39.59
CA SER A 1135 0.88 19.70 39.36
C SER A 1135 1.84 20.82 39.75
N TRP A 1136 1.83 21.89 38.97
CA TRP A 1136 2.66 23.07 39.16
C TRP A 1136 1.82 24.33 38.98
N THR A 1137 2.47 25.48 39.09
CA THR A 1137 1.91 26.78 38.76
C THR A 1137 2.63 27.26 37.52
N ALA A 1138 1.87 27.62 36.49
CA ALA A 1138 2.43 28.13 35.24
C ALA A 1138 3.39 29.29 35.52
N ALA A 1139 4.53 29.27 34.82
CA ALA A 1139 5.45 30.39 34.86
C ALA A 1139 4.78 31.63 34.24
N PRO A 1140 5.04 32.85 34.73
CA PRO A 1140 4.47 34.04 34.13
C PRO A 1140 4.84 34.15 32.65
N GLY A 1141 3.83 34.17 31.77
CA GLY A 1141 4.02 34.24 30.32
C GLY A 1141 4.14 32.89 29.61
N ALA A 1142 4.10 31.75 30.30
CA ALA A 1142 3.98 30.44 29.66
C ALA A 1142 2.56 30.21 29.14
N PHE A 1143 2.46 29.70 27.91
CA PHE A 1143 1.20 29.24 27.30
C PHE A 1143 1.08 27.72 27.43
N GLN A 1144 2.22 27.04 27.31
CA GLN A 1144 2.37 25.60 27.32
C GLN A 1144 3.56 25.19 28.21
N HIS A 1145 3.79 23.90 28.40
CA HIS A 1145 4.83 23.39 29.30
C HIS A 1145 5.41 22.06 28.81
N ASP A 1146 6.73 21.92 28.91
CA ASP A 1146 7.40 20.65 28.69
C ASP A 1146 7.73 19.99 30.01
N ILE A 1147 7.56 18.67 30.05
CA ILE A 1147 7.67 17.87 31.26
C ILE A 1147 8.53 16.65 30.94
N VAL A 1148 9.68 16.55 31.58
CA VAL A 1148 10.59 15.41 31.38
C VAL A 1148 10.73 14.56 32.63
N ARG A 1149 10.98 13.26 32.43
CA ARG A 1149 11.25 12.27 33.48
C ARG A 1149 12.60 11.59 33.27
N GLY A 1150 13.28 11.31 34.38
CA GLY A 1150 14.48 10.48 34.36
C GLY A 1150 14.65 9.51 35.53
N ASP A 1151 15.57 8.56 35.38
CA ASP A 1151 15.90 7.57 36.40
C ASP A 1151 16.89 8.13 37.43
N LEU A 1152 16.52 8.11 38.70
CA LEU A 1152 17.30 8.67 39.80
C LEU A 1152 18.58 7.86 40.09
N THR A 1153 18.61 6.58 39.76
CA THR A 1153 19.78 5.71 39.90
C THR A 1153 20.77 5.97 38.77
N LEU A 1154 20.31 6.13 37.53
CA LEU A 1154 21.14 6.57 36.40
C LEU A 1154 21.73 7.96 36.67
N LEU A 1155 20.90 8.92 37.11
CA LEU A 1155 21.38 10.26 37.45
C LEU A 1155 22.43 10.22 38.56
N ARG A 1156 22.26 9.37 39.57
CA ARG A 1156 23.24 9.19 40.66
C ARG A 1156 24.53 8.54 40.17
N ASN A 1157 24.43 7.52 39.32
CA ASN A 1157 25.59 6.77 38.81
C ASN A 1157 26.38 7.59 37.77
N GLY A 1158 25.70 8.40 36.97
CA GLY A 1158 26.27 9.37 36.03
C GLY A 1158 26.83 10.62 36.69
N GLY A 1159 26.71 10.76 38.02
CA GLY A 1159 27.25 11.91 38.74
C GLY A 1159 26.48 13.22 38.52
N GLY A 1160 25.21 13.15 38.13
CA GLY A 1160 24.36 14.30 37.81
C GLY A 1160 24.27 14.63 36.31
N ASP A 1161 24.61 13.69 35.43
CA ASP A 1161 24.39 13.83 33.99
C ASP A 1161 22.90 13.63 33.65
N PHE A 1162 22.26 14.72 33.21
CA PHE A 1162 20.84 14.72 32.85
C PHE A 1162 20.58 14.19 31.44
N GLY A 1163 21.56 14.21 30.53
CA GLY A 1163 21.32 13.71 29.16
C GLY A 1163 21.14 12.21 29.10
N SER A 1164 22.03 11.46 29.75
CA SER A 1164 21.90 9.99 29.82
C SER A 1164 20.86 9.50 30.84
N ALA A 1165 20.41 10.37 31.75
CA ALA A 1165 19.45 10.01 32.80
C ALA A 1165 18.02 10.43 32.49
N THR A 1166 17.79 11.29 31.50
CA THR A 1166 16.46 11.58 30.95
C THR A 1166 16.04 10.39 30.10
N THR A 1167 14.84 9.90 30.35
CA THR A 1167 14.40 8.61 29.83
C THR A 1167 12.93 8.65 29.38
N ASP A 1168 12.27 9.79 29.49
CA ASP A 1168 10.94 10.05 28.93
C ASP A 1168 10.64 11.55 28.82
N CYS A 1169 9.85 11.92 27.81
CA CYS A 1169 9.04 13.13 27.78
C CYS A 1169 7.61 12.76 28.23
N LEU A 1170 7.13 13.36 29.32
CA LEU A 1170 5.80 13.11 29.87
C LEU A 1170 4.73 14.06 29.35
N GLY A 1171 5.13 15.08 28.61
CA GLY A 1171 4.25 16.09 28.05
C GLY A 1171 5.11 17.10 27.31
N ASP A 1172 4.91 17.15 26.01
CA ASP A 1172 5.47 18.15 25.12
C ASP A 1172 4.41 19.24 24.92
N SER A 1173 4.79 20.50 25.15
CA SER A 1173 3.94 21.65 24.87
C SER A 1173 2.56 21.57 25.51
N VAL A 1174 2.46 21.00 26.72
CA VAL A 1174 1.14 20.78 27.34
C VAL A 1174 0.55 22.08 27.89
N PRO A 1175 -0.70 22.43 27.56
CA PRO A 1175 -1.32 23.68 27.99
C PRO A 1175 -1.70 23.70 29.48
N GLY A 1176 -1.93 22.51 30.05
CA GLY A 1176 -2.29 22.34 31.44
C GLY A 1176 -1.13 22.58 32.42
N THR A 1177 -1.47 22.80 33.71
CA THR A 1177 -0.47 22.85 34.80
C THR A 1177 -0.45 21.57 35.64
N SER A 1178 -0.81 20.46 35.02
CA SER A 1178 -0.82 19.13 35.64
C SER A 1178 -0.59 18.04 34.61
N ALA A 1179 0.06 16.95 35.03
CA ALA A 1179 0.29 15.75 34.23
C ALA A 1179 0.17 14.50 35.11
N LEU A 1180 -0.03 13.33 34.50
CA LEU A 1180 -0.14 12.06 35.21
C LEU A 1180 0.97 11.11 34.78
N GLU A 1181 1.79 10.68 35.75
CA GLU A 1181 2.78 9.63 35.55
C GLU A 1181 2.19 8.27 35.93
N LEU A 1182 2.17 7.32 34.99
CA LEU A 1182 1.65 5.96 35.20
C LEU A 1182 2.75 4.97 35.63
N ALA A 1183 4.03 5.27 35.33
CA ALA A 1183 5.14 4.41 35.66
C ALA A 1183 5.51 4.49 37.15
N ALA A 1184 5.76 3.32 37.75
CA ALA A 1184 6.31 3.21 39.10
C ALA A 1184 7.79 2.77 39.03
N PRO A 1185 8.70 3.42 39.77
CA PRO A 1185 10.09 3.00 39.80
C PRO A 1185 10.22 1.64 40.50
N ALA A 1186 11.15 0.80 40.02
CA ALA A 1186 11.43 -0.50 40.64
C ALA A 1186 11.77 -0.36 42.13
N SER A 1187 11.45 -1.37 42.94
CA SER A 1187 11.66 -1.35 44.39
C SER A 1187 13.11 -0.99 44.75
N GLY A 1188 13.32 0.21 45.31
CA GLY A 1188 14.63 0.75 45.71
C GLY A 1188 15.18 1.84 44.79
N ASN A 1189 14.55 2.09 43.64
CA ASN A 1189 14.83 3.18 42.72
C ASN A 1189 13.82 4.33 42.88
N GLY A 1190 13.98 5.40 42.09
CA GLY A 1190 13.07 6.54 42.04
C GLY A 1190 13.17 7.26 40.70
N PHE A 1191 12.18 8.08 40.37
CA PHE A 1191 12.23 9.00 39.25
C PHE A 1191 12.53 10.43 39.72
N TRP A 1192 13.02 11.26 38.80
CA TRP A 1192 13.04 12.71 38.93
C TRP A 1192 12.23 13.35 37.80
N TYR A 1193 11.71 14.55 38.04
CA TYR A 1193 10.85 15.29 37.11
C TYR A 1193 11.27 16.76 37.05
N LEU A 1194 11.22 17.34 35.86
CA LEU A 1194 11.46 18.77 35.62
C LEU A 1194 10.45 19.32 34.63
N ILE A 1195 10.14 20.60 34.77
CA ILE A 1195 9.16 21.30 33.96
C ILE A 1195 9.73 22.65 33.55
N ARG A 1196 9.56 23.00 32.28
CA ARG A 1196 9.76 24.37 31.78
C ARG A 1196 8.45 24.85 31.16
N GLY A 1197 8.20 26.16 31.20
CA GLY A 1197 7.10 26.74 30.43
C GLY A 1197 7.59 27.10 29.03
N THR A 1198 6.73 27.00 28.03
CA THR A 1198 6.98 27.39 26.64
C THR A 1198 5.97 28.45 26.23
N ASN A 1199 6.36 29.30 25.28
CA ASN A 1199 5.48 30.26 24.62
C ASN A 1199 6.04 30.61 23.24
N CYS A 1200 5.36 31.49 22.50
CA CYS A 1200 5.79 31.89 21.16
C CYS A 1200 7.17 32.57 21.09
N ALA A 1201 7.77 32.96 22.22
CA ALA A 1201 9.12 33.52 22.30
C ALA A 1201 10.20 32.45 22.56
N GLY A 1202 9.81 31.19 22.74
CA GLY A 1202 10.65 30.02 22.92
C GLY A 1202 10.57 29.39 24.31
N ASP A 1203 11.39 28.36 24.50
CA ASP A 1203 11.40 27.53 25.70
C ASP A 1203 11.98 28.25 26.92
N GLY A 1204 11.30 28.08 28.06
CA GLY A 1204 11.82 28.41 29.37
C GLY A 1204 12.97 27.49 29.80
N THR A 1205 13.22 27.40 31.11
CA THR A 1205 14.34 26.60 31.64
C THR A 1205 13.86 25.50 32.59
N TYR A 1206 14.53 24.33 32.53
CA TYR A 1206 14.45 23.22 33.49
C TYR A 1206 15.32 23.45 34.73
N ASP A 1207 16.06 24.56 34.77
CA ASP A 1207 16.82 24.98 35.93
C ASP A 1207 15.89 25.42 37.07
N GLY A 1208 16.40 25.30 38.29
CA GLY A 1208 15.70 25.80 39.46
C GLY A 1208 16.57 26.76 40.26
N SER A 1209 15.94 27.73 40.91
CA SER A 1209 16.61 28.72 41.77
C SER A 1209 17.23 28.16 43.08
N SER A 1210 17.49 26.84 43.15
CA SER A 1210 18.02 26.16 44.33
C SER A 1210 19.53 26.40 44.48
N PRO A 1211 20.01 26.81 45.68
CA PRO A 1211 21.44 26.98 45.92
C PRO A 1211 22.30 25.71 45.77
N GLY A 1212 21.66 24.53 45.64
CA GLY A 1212 22.32 23.24 45.45
C GLY A 1212 22.59 22.86 43.99
N GLN A 1213 22.07 23.61 43.02
CA GLN A 1213 22.31 23.37 41.60
C GLN A 1213 23.72 23.85 41.21
N GLN A 1214 24.51 22.97 40.59
CA GLN A 1214 25.92 23.22 40.27
C GLN A 1214 26.15 23.64 38.81
N GLY A 1215 25.19 23.41 37.91
CA GLY A 1215 25.22 23.75 36.49
C GLY A 1215 23.81 23.69 35.88
N SER A 1216 23.65 24.22 34.66
CA SER A 1216 22.38 24.15 33.92
C SER A 1216 22.08 22.71 33.49
N ARG A 1217 20.79 22.38 33.43
CA ARG A 1217 20.27 21.07 33.02
C ARG A 1217 19.81 21.07 31.56
N ASP A 1218 19.47 22.24 31.02
CA ASP A 1218 18.79 22.42 29.72
C ASP A 1218 19.52 21.70 28.59
N ALA A 1219 20.75 22.11 28.27
CA ALA A 1219 21.51 21.51 27.17
C ALA A 1219 21.78 19.99 27.32
N GLY A 1220 21.73 19.46 28.55
CA GLY A 1220 21.82 18.02 28.76
C GLY A 1220 20.52 17.31 28.42
N ILE A 1221 19.39 17.90 28.83
CA ILE A 1221 18.05 17.37 28.59
C ILE A 1221 17.66 17.52 27.11
N ASP A 1222 17.94 18.66 26.48
CA ASP A 1222 17.64 18.90 25.06
C ASP A 1222 18.41 17.97 24.11
N LEU A 1223 19.52 17.39 24.57
CA LEU A 1223 20.31 16.40 23.81
C LEU A 1223 19.99 14.95 24.18
N ALA A 1224 19.03 14.73 25.09
CA ALA A 1224 18.61 13.38 25.45
C ALA A 1224 17.73 12.80 24.35
N ILE A 1225 17.86 11.48 24.12
CA ILE A 1225 17.01 10.74 23.17
C ILE A 1225 15.51 10.87 23.50
N ALA A 1226 15.20 11.14 24.78
CA ALA A 1226 13.85 11.30 25.28
C ALA A 1226 13.56 12.73 25.77
N SER A 1227 14.13 13.75 25.10
CA SER A 1227 13.69 15.13 25.26
C SER A 1227 12.25 15.30 24.77
N CYS A 1228 11.56 16.34 25.24
CA CYS A 1228 10.32 16.76 24.58
C CYS A 1228 10.70 17.44 23.24
N PRO A 1229 10.10 17.01 22.11
CA PRO A 1229 10.41 17.49 20.75
C PRO A 1229 10.39 19.01 20.57
#